data_AF-A0A074VU99-F1
#
_entry.id   AF-A0A074VU99-F1
#
_cell.length_a   1.000
_cell.length_b   1.000
_cell.length_c   1.000
_cell.angle_alpha   90.00
_cell.angle_beta   90.00
_cell.angle_gamma   90.00
#
_symmetry.space_group_name_H-M   'P 1'
#
loop_
_entity.id
_entity.type
_entity.pdbx_description
1 polymer ?
#
loop_
_entity_poly.entity_id
_entity_poly.type
_entity_poly.pdbx_seq_one_letter_code
_entity_poly.pdbx_strand_id
1 'polypeptide(L)'
;RLRKIKCDKQIPCASCQTLGIACQAAVARAVEHRPRIVVTSQYERQIALIQERLQGIESSLKLLSRGSVVSTPNVGSVGSDAGDVPGPANKTISIYEGDSSFGSQTIQAGQLADVTATAVPGVPSSELSSALTLLKDSLKRHEALSRIHETHLSTRVKFDSVGQQELPPASLVIALIKTAKARPSVSLVAFSYKGVAQLEALCQKVYFPLEPPPPGSMTFFYGFLYFVIRDYWSQRDPALQGYDAQAIIDLCETTFCAGLESFETLTVPVMPNIQSLLLGAIKAQEECKLSLSWTFLSAAATMCHTLGYHRKSSLAHEDQETADIKRHLFWQVYMLDKNLSLNLGRGSNFPDADIDAEFYTPSTNSAQRPWDLMSLATILFAKLQGQVYDKLYSASAMDTPLEERSRVVDELSSQVNALRNQLLSIDFTGALCQERLIGMAQAADFVCYSVLTVIYRAQPLTSSTTEISPRCYEAARLGLENHLRCFAQFRNRSVPQQAEYVNWILLYPSFTPFTVVFIHAIATSSTSELHLLQETVHSLDHVKLLSPAAKRLHDVCFAFAKVAAAFITSQRTLSNWHCRNDGTLSLASAETTTNYEAPGFEAMGQDQDALSAFLTSLATQNRPLTDFLHMDFLDGEMGMGELFPPT
;
A
#
# COMPACT_ATOMS: atom_id res chain seq x y z
N ARG A 1 50.53 -8.86 12.10
CA ARG A 1 49.70 -10.06 11.83
C ARG A 1 50.60 -11.14 11.21
N LEU A 2 50.97 -12.18 11.97
CA LEU A 2 51.81 -13.29 11.47
C LEU A 2 51.00 -14.13 10.46
N ARG A 3 51.54 -14.37 9.26
CA ARG A 3 50.91 -15.22 8.23
C ARG A 3 50.83 -16.65 8.74
N LYS A 4 49.67 -17.31 8.55
CA LYS A 4 49.49 -18.74 8.87
C LYS A 4 50.35 -19.57 7.92
N ILE A 5 51.34 -20.28 8.45
CA ILE A 5 52.24 -21.16 7.69
C ILE A 5 51.76 -22.60 7.86
N LYS A 6 51.72 -23.37 6.76
CA LYS A 6 51.33 -24.78 6.74
C LYS A 6 52.47 -25.62 7.35
N CYS A 7 52.19 -26.38 8.41
CA CYS A 7 53.16 -27.20 9.14
C CYS A 7 53.02 -28.69 8.77
N ASP A 8 54.12 -29.33 8.40
CA ASP A 8 54.21 -30.78 8.09
C ASP A 8 54.37 -31.67 9.34
N LYS A 9 54.33 -31.05 10.53
CA LYS A 9 54.46 -31.66 11.86
C LYS A 9 55.81 -32.34 12.15
N GLN A 10 56.82 -32.12 11.32
CA GLN A 10 58.22 -32.44 11.67
C GLN A 10 58.85 -31.24 12.40
N ILE A 11 59.84 -31.47 13.26
CA ILE A 11 60.51 -30.40 14.02
C ILE A 11 62.02 -30.47 13.74
N PRO A 12 62.60 -29.49 13.01
CA PRO A 12 61.95 -28.30 12.43
C PRO A 12 61.15 -28.65 11.15
N CYS A 13 59.99 -28.02 10.94
CA CYS A 13 59.18 -28.28 9.73
C CYS A 13 59.82 -27.67 8.47
N ALA A 14 59.59 -28.28 7.30
CA ALA A 14 60.22 -27.85 6.05
C ALA A 14 59.92 -26.38 5.71
N SER A 15 58.69 -25.93 6.01
CA SER A 15 58.28 -24.54 5.82
C SER A 15 59.07 -23.56 6.71
N CYS A 16 59.38 -23.92 7.96
CA CYS A 16 60.17 -23.06 8.84
C CYS A 16 61.66 -23.08 8.48
N GLN A 17 62.19 -24.21 8.02
CA GLN A 17 63.57 -24.30 7.50
C GLN A 17 63.75 -23.42 6.26
N THR A 18 62.84 -23.50 5.30
CA THR A 18 62.90 -22.72 4.06
C THR A 18 62.83 -21.21 4.33
N LEU A 19 62.09 -20.81 5.36
CA LEU A 19 61.91 -19.41 5.73
C LEU A 19 62.96 -18.90 6.74
N GLY A 20 63.88 -19.76 7.20
CA GLY A 20 64.92 -19.39 8.16
C GLY A 20 64.39 -18.96 9.54
N ILE A 21 63.18 -19.39 9.92
CA ILE A 21 62.52 -19.00 11.18
C ILE A 21 62.48 -20.16 12.18
N ALA A 22 62.46 -19.83 13.47
CA ALA A 22 62.42 -20.83 14.55
C ALA A 22 61.10 -21.63 14.54
N CYS A 23 61.21 -22.96 14.49
CA CYS A 23 60.05 -23.86 14.52
C CYS A 23 59.66 -24.16 15.98
N GLN A 24 58.52 -23.62 16.44
CA GLN A 24 57.99 -23.86 17.78
C GLN A 24 56.70 -24.69 17.71
N ALA A 25 56.61 -25.73 18.54
CA ALA A 25 55.39 -26.52 18.70
C ALA A 25 54.30 -25.69 19.39
N ALA A 26 53.09 -25.63 18.82
CA ALA A 26 51.97 -24.94 19.44
C ALA A 26 51.60 -25.61 20.77
N VAL A 27 51.53 -24.84 21.85
CA VAL A 27 51.15 -25.31 23.19
C VAL A 27 49.71 -25.85 23.15
N ALA A 28 49.54 -27.11 23.56
CA ALA A 28 48.26 -27.79 23.57
C ALA A 28 47.25 -27.05 24.46
N ARG A 29 46.13 -26.59 23.89
CA ARG A 29 44.95 -26.20 24.68
C ARG A 29 44.32 -27.46 25.28
N ALA A 30 44.01 -27.39 26.57
CA ALA A 30 43.43 -28.46 27.36
C ALA A 30 42.15 -29.03 26.74
N VAL A 31 42.05 -30.36 26.76
CA VAL A 31 40.91 -31.13 26.27
C VAL A 31 39.79 -31.06 27.30
N GLU A 32 38.67 -30.43 26.95
CA GLU A 32 37.41 -30.59 27.69
C GLU A 32 36.80 -31.97 27.40
N HIS A 33 36.48 -32.67 28.48
CA HIS A 33 35.96 -34.03 28.50
C HIS A 33 34.50 -34.05 28.00
N ARG A 34 34.25 -34.57 26.79
CA ARG A 34 32.88 -34.88 26.35
C ARG A 34 32.40 -36.15 27.06
N PRO A 35 31.23 -36.16 27.73
CA PRO A 35 30.72 -37.37 28.34
C PRO A 35 30.29 -38.37 27.26
N ARG A 36 30.69 -39.62 27.44
CA ARG A 36 30.26 -40.75 26.61
C ARG A 36 28.79 -41.00 26.92
N ILE A 37 27.91 -40.76 25.95
CA ILE A 37 26.47 -41.00 26.09
C ILE A 37 26.27 -42.50 26.33
N VAL A 38 25.90 -42.87 27.54
CA VAL A 38 25.37 -44.19 27.85
C VAL A 38 23.94 -44.20 27.31
N VAL A 39 23.65 -45.09 26.35
CA VAL A 39 22.31 -45.24 25.78
C VAL A 39 21.40 -45.79 26.88
N THR A 40 20.71 -44.90 27.58
CA THR A 40 19.70 -45.26 28.57
C THR A 40 18.49 -45.87 27.85
N SER A 41 17.82 -46.85 28.46
CA SER A 41 16.60 -47.52 27.97
C SER A 41 15.48 -46.57 27.51
N GLN A 42 15.55 -45.31 27.92
CA GLN A 42 14.66 -44.23 27.52
C GLN A 42 14.85 -43.81 26.04
N TYR A 43 16.08 -43.83 25.51
CA TYR A 43 16.36 -43.55 24.10
C TYR A 43 15.93 -44.70 23.20
N GLU A 44 16.11 -45.96 23.63
CA GLU A 44 15.61 -47.13 22.91
C GLU A 44 14.09 -47.10 22.78
N ARG A 45 13.39 -46.67 23.85
CA ARG A 45 11.93 -46.51 23.84
C ARG A 45 11.47 -45.39 22.90
N GLN A 46 12.21 -44.28 22.85
CA GLN A 46 11.92 -43.20 21.90
C GLN A 46 12.20 -43.60 20.45
N ILE A 47 13.27 -44.36 20.19
CA ILE A 47 13.59 -44.88 18.87
C ILE A 47 12.51 -45.86 18.40
N ALA A 48 12.03 -46.75 19.28
CA ALA A 48 10.93 -47.67 18.96
C ALA A 48 9.64 -46.91 18.60
N LEU A 49 9.31 -45.84 19.34
CA LEU A 49 8.13 -45.02 19.11
C LEU A 49 8.22 -44.21 17.81
N ILE A 50 9.43 -43.76 17.45
CA ILE A 50 9.71 -43.12 16.15
C ILE A 50 9.59 -44.13 15.00
N GLN A 51 10.09 -45.35 15.19
CA GLN A 51 9.98 -46.42 14.19
C GLN A 51 8.52 -46.83 13.95
N GLU A 52 7.71 -46.92 15.00
CA GLU A 52 6.27 -47.20 14.91
C GLU A 52 5.52 -46.10 14.14
N ARG A 53 5.84 -44.82 14.42
CA ARG A 53 5.26 -43.69 13.67
C ARG A 53 5.70 -43.67 12.20
N LEU A 54 6.96 -43.98 11.91
CA LEU A 54 7.46 -44.11 10.53
C LEU A 54 6.73 -45.24 9.79
N GLN A 55 6.48 -46.37 10.45
CA GLN A 55 5.74 -47.49 9.86
C GLN A 55 4.28 -47.12 9.58
N GLY A 56 3.64 -46.33 10.45
CA GLY A 56 2.30 -45.77 10.22
C GLY A 56 2.25 -44.81 9.02
N ILE A 57 3.29 -43.97 8.86
CA ILE A 57 3.43 -43.05 7.72
C ILE A 57 3.68 -43.82 6.42
N GLU A 58 4.57 -44.82 6.42
CA GLU A 58 4.81 -45.69 5.26
C GLU A 58 3.55 -46.46 4.84
N SER A 59 2.77 -46.94 5.81
CA SER A 59 1.50 -47.63 5.54
C SER A 59 0.49 -46.69 4.89
N SER A 60 0.40 -45.45 5.39
CA SER A 60 -0.47 -44.41 4.82
C SER A 60 -0.03 -43.99 3.41
N LEU A 61 1.29 -43.88 3.18
CA LEU A 61 1.86 -43.59 1.85
C LEU A 61 1.65 -44.75 0.87
N LYS A 62 1.75 -46.01 1.31
CA LYS A 62 1.43 -47.17 0.46
C LYS A 62 -0.05 -47.20 0.08
N LEU A 63 -0.95 -46.79 0.98
CA LEU A 63 -2.38 -46.68 0.73
C LEU A 63 -2.69 -45.55 -0.28
N LEU A 64 -1.95 -44.44 -0.22
CA LEU A 64 -2.01 -43.35 -1.19
C LEU A 64 -1.38 -43.74 -2.56
N SER A 65 -0.30 -44.52 -2.56
CA SER A 65 0.38 -44.95 -3.80
C SER A 65 -0.42 -45.99 -4.60
N ARG A 66 -1.30 -46.77 -3.94
CA ARG A 66 -2.22 -47.70 -4.60
C ARG A 66 -3.35 -46.99 -5.36
N GLY A 67 -3.52 -45.68 -5.17
CA GLY A 67 -4.48 -44.84 -5.89
C GLY A 67 -3.97 -44.19 -7.18
N SER A 68 -2.71 -44.40 -7.57
CA SER A 68 -2.15 -43.77 -8.78
C SER A 68 -1.28 -44.75 -9.57
N VAL A 69 -1.91 -45.46 -10.51
CA VAL A 69 -1.19 -46.20 -11.55
C VAL A 69 -0.85 -45.21 -12.67
N VAL A 70 0.35 -44.63 -12.60
CA VAL A 70 0.93 -43.91 -13.75
C VAL A 70 1.62 -44.95 -14.64
N SER A 71 1.03 -45.21 -15.81
CA SER A 71 1.71 -45.88 -16.91
C SER A 71 2.59 -44.85 -17.63
N THR A 72 3.87 -45.18 -17.81
CA THR A 72 4.85 -44.41 -18.59
C THR A 72 4.42 -44.28 -20.06
N PRO A 73 4.44 -43.09 -20.69
CA PRO A 73 4.19 -43.00 -22.11
C PRO A 73 5.48 -43.11 -22.92
N ASN A 74 5.38 -44.01 -23.90
CA ASN A 74 6.27 -44.21 -25.02
C ASN A 74 6.18 -43.03 -26.00
N VAL A 75 7.27 -42.77 -26.72
CA VAL A 75 7.41 -41.71 -27.73
C VAL A 75 6.46 -41.96 -28.91
N GLY A 76 5.65 -40.97 -29.29
CA GLY A 76 4.84 -41.02 -30.52
C GLY A 76 3.88 -39.85 -30.72
N SER A 77 4.26 -38.91 -31.58
CA SER A 77 3.47 -38.18 -32.59
C SER A 77 1.96 -37.90 -32.39
N VAL A 78 1.63 -36.59 -32.35
CA VAL A 78 0.46 -35.88 -32.93
C VAL A 78 -0.92 -36.07 -32.28
N GLY A 79 -1.54 -34.95 -31.93
CA GLY A 79 -3.00 -34.83 -31.75
C GLY A 79 -3.41 -33.77 -30.72
N SER A 80 -4.01 -32.69 -31.20
CA SER A 80 -4.62 -31.61 -30.42
C SER A 80 -5.72 -32.13 -29.49
N ASP A 81 -5.69 -31.78 -28.20
CA ASP A 81 -6.92 -31.36 -27.50
C ASP A 81 -6.60 -30.61 -26.19
N ALA A 82 -7.45 -29.62 -25.89
CA ALA A 82 -7.33 -28.70 -24.77
C ALA A 82 -7.74 -29.37 -23.44
N GLY A 83 -6.95 -29.15 -22.38
CA GLY A 83 -7.28 -29.56 -21.02
C GLY A 83 -6.47 -28.78 -19.99
N ASP A 84 -7.16 -27.93 -19.23
CA ASP A 84 -6.64 -27.19 -18.08
C ASP A 84 -5.92 -28.12 -17.08
N VAL A 85 -4.66 -27.83 -16.80
CA VAL A 85 -3.94 -28.39 -15.64
C VAL A 85 -3.96 -27.35 -14.53
N PRO A 86 -4.47 -27.65 -13.32
CA PRO A 86 -4.43 -26.72 -12.19
C PRO A 86 -2.97 -26.54 -11.72
N GLY A 87 -2.50 -25.30 -11.69
CA GLY A 87 -1.19 -24.95 -11.11
C GLY A 87 -1.11 -25.25 -9.60
N PRO A 88 0.11 -25.28 -9.03
CA PRO A 88 0.32 -25.65 -7.64
C PRO A 88 -0.39 -24.67 -6.71
N ALA A 89 -1.04 -25.19 -5.66
CA ALA A 89 -1.81 -24.42 -4.69
C ALA A 89 -1.06 -23.17 -4.20
N ASN A 90 -1.55 -21.98 -4.58
CA ASN A 90 -1.12 -20.69 -4.06
C ASN A 90 -1.27 -20.70 -2.53
N LYS A 91 -0.16 -20.87 -1.80
CA LYS A 91 -0.13 -20.50 -0.38
C LYS A 91 -0.17 -18.98 -0.33
N THR A 92 -1.35 -18.42 -0.09
CA THR A 92 -1.55 -16.99 0.10
C THR A 92 -0.68 -16.50 1.26
N ILE A 93 0.29 -15.62 0.99
CA ILE A 93 1.15 -15.02 2.01
C ILE A 93 0.36 -13.86 2.63
N SER A 94 0.01 -13.96 3.92
CA SER A 94 -0.65 -12.87 4.64
C SER A 94 0.30 -11.68 4.77
N ILE A 95 -0.15 -10.50 4.35
CA ILE A 95 0.61 -9.24 4.44
C ILE A 95 0.20 -8.47 5.69
N TYR A 96 1.19 -7.90 6.36
CA TYR A 96 0.98 -7.00 7.49
C TYR A 96 0.39 -5.65 7.02
N GLU A 97 -0.70 -5.24 7.67
CA GLU A 97 -1.27 -3.89 7.59
C GLU A 97 -1.29 -3.31 9.01
N GLY A 98 -0.83 -2.07 9.18
CA GLY A 98 -0.78 -1.42 10.50
C GLY A 98 -2.05 -0.64 10.85
N ASP A 99 -2.01 0.04 12.00
CA ASP A 99 -3.19 0.61 12.64
C ASP A 99 -3.81 1.81 11.89
N SER A 100 -3.05 2.56 11.09
CA SER A 100 -3.61 3.65 10.29
C SER A 100 -4.38 3.17 9.05
N SER A 101 -4.28 1.88 8.68
CA SER A 101 -4.85 1.34 7.45
C SER A 101 -6.37 1.19 7.53
N PHE A 102 -7.05 1.37 6.39
CA PHE A 102 -8.50 1.16 6.30
C PHE A 102 -8.89 -0.29 6.64
N GLY A 103 -8.06 -1.27 6.24
CA GLY A 103 -8.28 -2.68 6.56
C GLY A 103 -8.33 -2.93 8.07
N SER A 104 -7.33 -2.47 8.82
CA SER A 104 -7.31 -2.57 10.29
C SER A 104 -8.51 -1.87 10.92
N GLN A 105 -8.90 -0.69 10.41
CA GLN A 105 -10.02 0.08 10.95
C GLN A 105 -11.38 -0.58 10.72
N THR A 106 -11.60 -1.21 9.56
CA THR A 106 -12.83 -1.96 9.29
C THR A 106 -12.94 -3.22 10.14
N ILE A 107 -11.83 -3.91 10.43
CA ILE A 107 -11.82 -5.06 11.35
C ILE A 107 -12.24 -4.61 12.76
N GLN A 108 -11.63 -3.55 13.28
CA GLN A 108 -11.97 -3.00 14.60
C GLN A 108 -13.44 -2.56 14.67
N ALA A 109 -13.94 -1.86 13.66
CA ALA A 109 -15.34 -1.43 13.59
C ALA A 109 -16.32 -2.63 13.52
N GLY A 110 -15.95 -3.70 12.81
CA GLY A 110 -16.74 -4.92 12.75
C GLY A 110 -16.82 -5.66 14.08
N GLN A 111 -15.70 -5.80 14.79
CA GLN A 111 -15.64 -6.37 16.14
C GLN A 111 -16.51 -5.56 17.11
N LEU A 112 -16.41 -4.24 17.03
CA LEU A 112 -17.20 -3.34 17.85
C LEU A 112 -18.71 -3.49 17.59
N ALA A 113 -19.11 -3.69 16.33
CA ALA A 113 -20.49 -3.98 15.97
C ALA A 113 -20.98 -5.31 16.55
N ASP A 114 -20.14 -6.36 16.54
CA ASP A 114 -20.45 -7.65 17.17
C ASP A 114 -20.63 -7.51 18.69
N VAL A 115 -19.69 -6.86 19.37
CA VAL A 115 -19.76 -6.62 20.83
C VAL A 115 -21.03 -5.84 21.16
N THR A 116 -21.29 -4.77 20.40
CA THR A 116 -22.50 -3.94 20.53
C THR A 116 -23.78 -4.75 20.33
N ALA A 117 -23.80 -5.72 19.41
CA ALA A 117 -24.96 -6.58 19.17
C ALA A 117 -25.25 -7.53 20.35
N THR A 118 -24.18 -8.07 20.96
CA THR A 118 -24.27 -9.02 22.10
C THR A 118 -24.57 -8.34 23.43
N ALA A 119 -24.19 -7.08 23.58
CA ALA A 119 -24.43 -6.30 24.79
C ALA A 119 -25.90 -5.93 25.03
N VAL A 120 -26.75 -5.98 24.00
CA VAL A 120 -28.17 -5.64 24.12
C VAL A 120 -28.96 -6.85 24.64
N PRO A 121 -29.68 -6.73 25.78
CA PRO A 121 -30.53 -7.82 26.27
C PRO A 121 -31.60 -8.23 25.26
N GLY A 122 -31.64 -9.52 24.92
CA GLY A 122 -32.65 -10.12 24.03
C GLY A 122 -32.08 -10.69 22.73
N VAL A 123 -32.77 -11.68 22.15
CA VAL A 123 -32.34 -12.36 20.91
C VAL A 123 -32.19 -11.32 19.79
N PRO A 124 -31.01 -11.21 19.13
CA PRO A 124 -30.82 -10.32 18.00
C PRO A 124 -31.89 -10.58 16.94
N SER A 125 -32.43 -9.51 16.35
CA SER A 125 -33.41 -9.67 15.26
C SER A 125 -32.79 -10.53 14.16
N SER A 126 -33.63 -11.29 13.44
CA SER A 126 -33.17 -12.07 12.29
C SER A 126 -32.44 -11.19 11.27
N GLU A 127 -32.89 -9.94 11.12
CA GLU A 127 -32.28 -8.93 10.24
C GLU A 127 -30.89 -8.51 10.70
N LEU A 128 -30.70 -8.24 12.00
CA LEU A 128 -29.40 -7.86 12.56
C LEU A 128 -28.39 -9.01 12.47
N SER A 129 -28.82 -10.23 12.78
CA SER A 129 -27.97 -11.42 12.68
C SER A 129 -27.54 -11.68 11.24
N SER A 130 -28.44 -11.50 10.28
CA SER A 130 -28.13 -11.59 8.85
C SER A 130 -27.16 -10.48 8.41
N ALA A 131 -27.34 -9.25 8.88
CA ALA A 131 -26.49 -8.13 8.52
C ALA A 131 -25.05 -8.30 9.09
N LEU A 132 -24.92 -8.76 10.33
CA LEU A 132 -23.61 -9.06 10.94
C LEU A 132 -22.89 -10.21 10.24
N THR A 133 -23.63 -11.24 9.82
CA THR A 133 -23.07 -12.33 9.02
C THR A 133 -22.54 -11.81 7.68
N LEU A 134 -23.33 -10.98 6.99
CA LEU A 134 -22.92 -10.34 5.75
C LEU A 134 -21.68 -9.45 5.94
N LEU A 135 -21.58 -8.73 7.06
CA LEU A 135 -20.39 -7.97 7.41
C LEU A 135 -19.17 -8.87 7.62
N LYS A 136 -19.30 -9.96 8.40
CA LYS A 136 -18.21 -10.93 8.61
C LYS A 136 -17.73 -11.53 7.31
N ASP A 137 -18.63 -11.92 6.43
CA ASP A 137 -18.29 -12.50 5.13
C ASP A 137 -17.64 -11.46 4.21
N SER A 138 -18.10 -10.20 4.25
CA SER A 138 -17.47 -9.11 3.50
C SER A 138 -16.06 -8.80 3.99
N LEU A 139 -15.86 -8.74 5.31
CA LEU A 139 -14.54 -8.50 5.92
C LEU A 139 -13.58 -9.67 5.65
N LYS A 140 -14.04 -10.92 5.76
CA LYS A 140 -13.22 -12.10 5.39
C LYS A 140 -12.80 -12.08 3.93
N ARG A 141 -13.72 -11.74 3.01
CA ARG A 141 -13.39 -11.58 1.59
C ARG A 141 -12.41 -10.42 1.37
N HIS A 142 -12.62 -9.29 2.05
CA HIS A 142 -11.72 -8.15 1.98
C HIS A 142 -10.33 -8.51 2.48
N GLU A 143 -10.22 -9.13 3.65
CA GLU A 143 -8.95 -9.59 4.22
C GLU A 143 -8.25 -10.59 3.30
N ALA A 144 -9.00 -11.58 2.82
CA ALA A 144 -8.47 -12.58 1.91
C ALA A 144 -7.93 -11.99 0.62
N LEU A 145 -8.48 -10.87 0.12
CA LEU A 145 -8.07 -10.19 -1.11
C LEU A 145 -7.02 -9.09 -0.89
N SER A 146 -7.12 -8.32 0.21
CA SER A 146 -6.19 -7.24 0.58
C SER A 146 -4.83 -7.79 0.99
N ARG A 147 -4.83 -8.98 1.61
CA ARG A 147 -3.62 -9.67 2.06
C ARG A 147 -3.06 -10.65 1.04
N ILE A 148 -3.60 -10.75 -0.18
CA ILE A 148 -2.92 -11.53 -1.24
C ILE A 148 -1.73 -10.72 -1.71
N HIS A 149 -0.54 -11.25 -1.47
CA HIS A 149 0.63 -10.79 -2.20
C HIS A 149 0.52 -11.19 -3.67
N GLU A 150 -0.05 -10.30 -4.47
CA GLU A 150 0.02 -10.43 -5.92
C GLU A 150 1.41 -10.03 -6.39
N THR A 151 2.19 -11.02 -6.83
CA THR A 151 3.56 -10.81 -7.30
C THR A 151 3.64 -10.29 -8.73
N HIS A 152 2.53 -10.31 -9.47
CA HIS A 152 2.51 -10.04 -10.91
C HIS A 152 1.40 -9.05 -11.30
N LEU A 153 1.72 -8.15 -12.21
CA LEU A 153 0.70 -7.42 -12.98
C LEU A 153 0.12 -8.36 -14.05
N SER A 154 0.95 -9.27 -14.56
CA SER A 154 0.63 -10.19 -15.63
C SER A 154 -0.20 -11.39 -15.15
N THR A 155 -1.52 -11.34 -15.30
CA THR A 155 -2.37 -12.56 -15.23
C THR A 155 -2.62 -13.16 -16.62
N ARG A 156 -2.27 -12.42 -17.68
CA ARG A 156 -2.47 -12.80 -19.07
C ARG A 156 -1.10 -12.94 -19.73
N VAL A 157 -0.94 -14.04 -20.45
CA VAL A 157 0.19 -14.39 -21.32
C VAL A 157 1.25 -15.28 -20.64
N LYS A 158 1.17 -16.58 -20.97
CA LYS A 158 2.29 -17.51 -20.89
C LYS A 158 3.42 -16.96 -21.76
N PHE A 159 4.59 -16.80 -21.18
CA PHE A 159 5.79 -16.14 -21.74
C PHE A 159 6.39 -16.81 -22.99
N ASP A 160 5.73 -17.80 -23.58
CA ASP A 160 6.33 -18.72 -24.55
C ASP A 160 6.25 -18.25 -26.01
N SER A 161 5.74 -17.04 -26.31
CA SER A 161 5.58 -16.59 -27.71
C SER A 161 5.74 -15.10 -28.00
N VAL A 162 6.55 -14.33 -27.26
CA VAL A 162 6.98 -12.99 -27.72
C VAL A 162 8.27 -13.13 -28.53
N GLY A 163 8.16 -13.84 -29.65
CA GLY A 163 9.15 -13.82 -30.71
C GLY A 163 8.91 -12.59 -31.58
N GLN A 164 9.89 -11.68 -31.60
CA GLN A 164 9.87 -10.34 -32.24
C GLN A 164 9.09 -9.28 -31.44
N GLN A 165 9.84 -8.33 -30.89
CA GLN A 165 9.34 -7.17 -30.17
C GLN A 165 8.67 -6.22 -31.18
N GLU A 166 7.39 -6.41 -31.46
CA GLU A 166 6.64 -5.53 -32.35
C GLU A 166 6.55 -4.12 -31.75
N LEU A 167 7.02 -3.12 -32.49
CA LEU A 167 6.88 -1.72 -32.13
C LEU A 167 5.50 -1.23 -32.61
N PRO A 168 4.83 -0.32 -31.87
CA PRO A 168 3.67 0.38 -32.40
C PRO A 168 4.01 1.04 -33.76
N PRO A 169 3.04 1.21 -34.67
CA PRO A 169 3.31 1.82 -35.97
C PRO A 169 3.94 3.22 -35.81
N ALA A 170 5.10 3.45 -36.44
CA ALA A 170 5.80 4.74 -36.34
C ALA A 170 4.92 5.91 -36.83
N SER A 171 4.06 5.67 -37.82
CA SER A 171 3.09 6.64 -38.32
C SER A 171 2.09 7.07 -37.25
N LEU A 172 1.62 6.14 -36.41
CA LEU A 172 0.76 6.42 -35.28
C LEU A 172 1.51 7.24 -34.22
N VAL A 173 2.71 6.81 -33.84
CA VAL A 173 3.52 7.52 -32.82
C VAL A 173 3.82 8.96 -33.26
N ILE A 174 4.14 9.19 -34.53
CA ILE A 174 4.33 10.53 -35.09
C ILE A 174 3.04 11.34 -35.03
N ALA A 175 1.89 10.74 -35.35
CA ALA A 175 0.60 11.41 -35.23
C ALA A 175 0.29 11.81 -33.78
N LEU A 176 0.54 10.91 -32.81
CA LEU A 176 0.36 11.16 -31.38
C LEU A 176 1.30 12.27 -30.88
N ILE A 177 2.56 12.29 -31.30
CA ILE A 177 3.49 13.39 -30.94
C ILE A 177 2.98 14.73 -31.49
N LYS A 178 2.50 14.77 -32.74
CA LYS A 178 1.90 15.99 -33.32
C LYS A 178 0.66 16.44 -32.56
N THR A 179 -0.24 15.52 -32.24
CA THR A 179 -1.41 15.80 -31.41
C THR A 179 -1.00 16.30 -30.04
N ALA A 180 -0.03 15.67 -29.39
CA ALA A 180 0.45 16.05 -28.08
C ALA A 180 1.06 17.45 -28.06
N LYS A 181 1.81 17.85 -29.10
CA LYS A 181 2.36 19.22 -29.21
C LYS A 181 1.26 20.29 -29.26
N ALA A 182 0.11 19.98 -29.83
CA ALA A 182 -1.03 20.91 -29.88
C ALA A 182 -1.94 20.80 -28.64
N ARG A 183 -2.16 19.57 -28.16
CA ARG A 183 -3.09 19.22 -27.08
C ARG A 183 -2.50 18.05 -26.26
N PRO A 184 -1.67 18.35 -25.25
CA PRO A 184 -1.10 17.34 -24.38
C PRO A 184 -2.18 16.53 -23.64
N SER A 185 -1.95 15.23 -23.46
CA SER A 185 -2.79 14.39 -22.61
C SER A 185 -2.53 14.65 -21.13
N VAL A 186 -3.44 14.19 -20.26
CA VAL A 186 -3.29 14.35 -18.80
C VAL A 186 -2.05 13.63 -18.30
N SER A 187 -1.81 12.39 -18.76
CA SER A 187 -0.63 11.62 -18.36
C SER A 187 0.67 12.32 -18.77
N LEU A 188 0.71 13.01 -19.93
CA LEU A 188 1.88 13.79 -20.34
C LEU A 188 2.11 15.00 -19.43
N VAL A 189 1.03 15.67 -19.03
CA VAL A 189 1.09 16.88 -18.20
C VAL A 189 1.41 16.55 -16.75
N ALA A 190 0.89 15.44 -16.23
CA ALA A 190 1.07 15.02 -14.84
C ALA A 190 2.41 14.30 -14.59
N PHE A 191 2.92 13.53 -15.55
CA PHE A 191 4.12 12.70 -15.35
C PHE A 191 5.40 13.27 -15.96
N SER A 192 5.34 14.32 -16.80
CA SER A 192 6.54 14.83 -17.49
C SER A 192 6.87 16.28 -17.17
N TYR A 193 8.07 16.48 -16.65
CA TYR A 193 8.69 17.79 -16.42
C TYR A 193 8.95 18.59 -17.73
N LYS A 194 8.97 17.93 -18.90
CA LYS A 194 9.18 18.58 -20.22
C LYS A 194 8.05 18.34 -21.23
N GLY A 195 6.90 17.83 -20.76
CA GLY A 195 5.78 17.47 -21.62
C GLY A 195 6.19 16.60 -22.82
N VAL A 196 5.80 17.03 -24.02
CA VAL A 196 5.94 16.24 -25.27
C VAL A 196 7.39 16.03 -25.70
N ALA A 197 8.33 16.86 -25.25
CA ALA A 197 9.73 16.74 -25.66
C ALA A 197 10.37 15.44 -25.14
N GLN A 198 10.00 15.00 -23.94
CA GLN A 198 10.48 13.72 -23.40
C GLN A 198 9.93 12.53 -24.19
N LEU A 199 8.65 12.58 -24.57
CA LEU A 199 8.04 11.57 -25.43
C LEU A 199 8.76 11.50 -26.78
N GLU A 200 9.00 12.65 -27.41
CA GLU A 200 9.68 12.73 -28.70
C GLU A 200 11.11 12.16 -28.63
N ALA A 201 11.90 12.56 -27.62
CA ALA A 201 13.26 12.06 -27.44
C ALA A 201 13.29 10.54 -27.17
N LEU A 202 12.32 10.02 -26.40
CA LEU A 202 12.19 8.60 -26.13
C LEU A 202 11.85 7.82 -27.42
N CYS A 203 10.86 8.29 -28.18
CA CYS A 203 10.48 7.68 -29.45
C CYS A 203 11.63 7.72 -30.47
N GLN A 204 12.37 8.82 -30.57
CA GLN A 204 13.53 8.91 -31.45
C GLN A 204 14.59 7.85 -31.13
N LYS A 205 14.90 7.65 -29.84
CA LYS A 205 15.86 6.61 -29.41
C LYS A 205 15.40 5.19 -29.72
N VAL A 206 14.09 4.92 -29.67
CA VAL A 206 13.53 3.58 -29.89
C VAL A 206 13.34 3.26 -31.36
N TYR A 207 12.85 4.20 -32.17
CA TYR A 207 12.57 3.98 -33.60
C TYR A 207 13.80 4.18 -34.50
N PHE A 208 14.77 4.98 -34.05
CA PHE A 208 16.01 5.25 -34.79
C PHE A 208 17.25 5.00 -33.91
N PRO A 209 17.43 3.77 -33.38
CA PRO A 209 18.54 3.47 -32.50
C PRO A 209 19.87 3.44 -33.28
N LEU A 210 20.88 4.14 -32.76
CA LEU A 210 22.28 3.88 -33.15
C LEU A 210 22.81 2.60 -32.51
N GLU A 211 22.34 2.30 -31.30
CA GLU A 211 22.60 1.09 -30.53
C GLU A 211 21.27 0.56 -29.97
N PRO A 212 21.11 -0.77 -29.77
CA PRO A 212 19.90 -1.33 -29.18
C PRO A 212 19.55 -0.65 -27.85
N PRO A 213 18.31 -0.14 -27.68
CA PRO A 213 17.92 0.49 -26.42
C PRO A 213 18.00 -0.51 -25.26
N PRO A 214 18.51 -0.09 -24.07
CA PRO A 214 18.54 -0.96 -22.90
C PRO A 214 17.14 -1.46 -22.52
N PRO A 215 17.00 -2.67 -21.92
CA PRO A 215 15.71 -3.24 -21.55
C PRO A 215 14.83 -2.29 -20.73
N GLY A 216 15.40 -1.61 -19.73
CA GLY A 216 14.72 -0.61 -18.92
C GLY A 216 14.15 0.58 -19.71
N SER A 217 14.85 1.01 -20.76
CA SER A 217 14.36 2.08 -21.65
C SER A 217 13.17 1.60 -22.49
N MET A 218 13.19 0.33 -22.92
CA MET A 218 12.07 -0.29 -23.62
C MET A 218 10.86 -0.47 -22.71
N THR A 219 11.06 -0.93 -21.47
CA THR A 219 9.98 -1.01 -20.46
C THR A 219 9.34 0.36 -20.25
N PHE A 220 10.16 1.40 -20.06
CA PHE A 220 9.65 2.75 -19.90
C PHE A 220 8.89 3.23 -21.14
N PHE A 221 9.41 2.98 -22.34
CA PHE A 221 8.76 3.34 -23.60
C PHE A 221 7.35 2.74 -23.74
N TYR A 222 7.21 1.43 -23.53
CA TYR A 222 5.91 0.77 -23.62
C TYR A 222 4.96 1.21 -22.51
N GLY A 223 5.45 1.37 -21.29
CA GLY A 223 4.64 1.87 -20.18
C GLY A 223 4.15 3.29 -20.41
N PHE A 224 5.02 4.17 -20.87
CA PHE A 224 4.66 5.56 -21.14
C PHE A 224 3.68 5.67 -22.32
N LEU A 225 3.89 4.92 -23.40
CA LEU A 225 2.93 4.88 -24.52
C LEU A 225 1.59 4.27 -24.12
N TYR A 226 1.56 3.26 -23.24
CA TYR A 226 0.31 2.71 -22.71
C TYR A 226 -0.57 3.83 -22.10
N PHE A 227 -0.02 4.64 -21.19
CA PHE A 227 -0.77 5.73 -20.57
C PHE A 227 -1.19 6.80 -21.60
N VAL A 228 -0.29 7.21 -22.50
CA VAL A 228 -0.58 8.24 -23.50
C VAL A 228 -1.66 7.80 -24.49
N ILE A 229 -1.55 6.59 -25.03
CA ILE A 229 -2.53 6.05 -26.00
C ILE A 229 -3.88 5.84 -25.33
N ARG A 230 -3.90 5.33 -24.09
CA ARG A 230 -5.11 5.18 -23.29
C ARG A 230 -5.84 6.51 -23.09
N ASP A 231 -5.11 7.59 -22.80
CA ASP A 231 -5.69 8.92 -22.65
C ASP A 231 -6.36 9.41 -23.95
N TYR A 232 -5.70 9.27 -25.10
CA TYR A 232 -6.25 9.69 -26.38
C TYR A 232 -7.40 8.78 -26.85
N TRP A 233 -7.32 7.48 -26.56
CA TRP A 233 -8.37 6.51 -26.86
C TRP A 233 -9.65 6.82 -26.10
N SER A 234 -9.54 7.14 -24.80
CA SER A 234 -10.67 7.54 -23.95
C SER A 234 -11.40 8.78 -24.49
N GLN A 235 -10.68 9.65 -25.19
CA GLN A 235 -11.19 10.88 -25.79
C GLN A 235 -11.63 10.71 -27.25
N ARG A 236 -11.51 9.50 -27.81
CA ARG A 236 -11.79 9.18 -29.22
C ARG A 236 -11.01 10.10 -30.17
N ASP A 237 -9.74 10.33 -29.87
CA ASP A 237 -8.91 11.26 -30.64
C ASP A 237 -8.76 10.82 -32.11
N PRO A 238 -8.86 11.75 -33.09
CA PRO A 238 -8.70 11.43 -34.51
C PRO A 238 -7.36 10.79 -34.87
N ALA A 239 -6.28 11.03 -34.11
CA ALA A 239 -4.97 10.44 -34.36
C ALA A 239 -4.96 8.90 -34.29
N LEU A 240 -5.94 8.31 -33.61
CA LEU A 240 -6.10 6.85 -33.48
C LEU A 240 -7.01 6.27 -34.57
N GLN A 241 -7.64 7.10 -35.41
CA GLN A 241 -8.50 6.62 -36.50
C GLN A 241 -7.68 5.85 -37.53
N GLY A 242 -8.19 4.68 -37.94
CA GLY A 242 -7.51 3.80 -38.90
C GLY A 242 -6.49 2.85 -38.28
N TYR A 243 -6.30 2.87 -36.96
CA TYR A 243 -5.50 1.90 -36.23
C TYR A 243 -6.38 1.08 -35.28
N ASP A 244 -6.00 -0.18 -35.04
CA ASP A 244 -6.56 -0.97 -33.94
C ASP A 244 -5.89 -0.55 -32.63
N ALA A 245 -6.34 0.56 -32.05
CA ALA A 245 -5.68 1.07 -30.87
C ALA A 245 -5.96 0.26 -29.59
N GLN A 246 -6.96 -0.63 -29.55
CA GLN A 246 -7.07 -1.59 -28.45
C GLN A 246 -5.94 -2.61 -28.50
N ALA A 247 -5.67 -3.20 -29.67
CA ALA A 247 -4.55 -4.12 -29.85
C ALA A 247 -3.20 -3.47 -29.51
N ILE A 248 -3.02 -2.18 -29.85
CA ILE A 248 -1.80 -1.43 -29.53
C ILE A 248 -1.70 -1.14 -28.03
N ILE A 249 -2.80 -0.79 -27.37
CA ILE A 249 -2.84 -0.63 -25.90
C ILE A 249 -2.45 -1.95 -25.23
N ASP A 250 -3.03 -3.07 -25.67
CA ASP A 250 -2.77 -4.40 -25.12
C ASP A 250 -1.30 -4.81 -25.32
N LEU A 251 -0.72 -4.51 -26.49
CA LEU A 251 0.70 -4.72 -26.78
C LEU A 251 1.60 -3.93 -25.82
N CYS A 252 1.33 -2.62 -25.68
CA CYS A 252 2.09 -1.75 -24.78
C CYS A 252 1.96 -2.20 -23.33
N GLU A 253 0.75 -2.53 -22.88
CA GLU A 253 0.48 -3.00 -21.52
C GLU A 253 1.20 -4.32 -21.22
N THR A 254 1.08 -5.31 -22.11
CA THR A 254 1.68 -6.64 -21.93
C THR A 254 3.20 -6.54 -21.88
N THR A 255 3.80 -5.79 -22.81
CA THR A 255 5.26 -5.65 -22.89
C THR A 255 5.80 -4.83 -21.71
N PHE A 256 5.06 -3.82 -21.27
CA PHE A 256 5.38 -3.04 -20.07
C PHE A 256 5.37 -3.92 -18.81
N CYS A 257 4.29 -4.67 -18.58
CA CYS A 257 4.17 -5.54 -17.40
C CYS A 257 5.26 -6.63 -17.39
N ALA A 258 5.54 -7.24 -18.53
CA ALA A 258 6.63 -8.22 -18.66
C ALA A 258 8.01 -7.60 -18.34
N GLY A 259 8.26 -6.36 -18.78
CA GLY A 259 9.50 -5.65 -18.49
C GLY A 259 9.69 -5.27 -17.01
N LEU A 260 8.60 -4.92 -16.32
CA LEU A 260 8.61 -4.60 -14.88
C LEU A 260 8.97 -5.79 -14.00
N GLU A 261 8.59 -7.00 -14.43
CA GLU A 261 8.84 -8.24 -13.71
C GLU A 261 10.24 -8.81 -13.98
N SER A 262 11.04 -8.13 -14.81
CA SER A 262 12.43 -8.51 -15.04
C SER A 262 13.34 -8.14 -13.86
N PHE A 263 14.29 -9.03 -13.55
CA PHE A 263 15.27 -8.79 -12.48
C PHE A 263 16.08 -7.49 -12.72
N GLU A 264 16.42 -7.20 -13.97
CA GLU A 264 17.19 -6.01 -14.34
C GLU A 264 16.43 -4.72 -14.02
N THR A 265 15.15 -4.63 -14.38
CA THR A 265 14.31 -3.46 -14.09
C THR A 265 14.13 -3.26 -12.59
N LEU A 266 14.11 -4.31 -11.78
CA LEU A 266 13.96 -4.23 -10.32
C LEU A 266 15.25 -3.90 -9.56
N THR A 267 16.43 -4.08 -10.15
CA THR A 267 17.70 -4.03 -9.41
C THR A 267 18.73 -3.06 -9.96
N VAL A 268 18.69 -2.71 -11.25
CA VAL A 268 19.69 -1.83 -11.85
C VAL A 268 19.30 -0.36 -11.66
N PRO A 269 20.10 0.45 -10.96
CA PRO A 269 19.77 1.84 -10.65
C PRO A 269 20.04 2.75 -11.85
N VAL A 270 19.05 2.90 -12.73
CA VAL A 270 19.07 3.84 -13.85
C VAL A 270 17.74 4.57 -13.96
N MET A 271 17.75 5.80 -14.47
CA MET A 271 16.54 6.64 -14.56
C MET A 271 15.36 5.95 -15.27
N PRO A 272 15.53 5.27 -16.43
CA PRO A 272 14.40 4.60 -17.08
C PRO A 272 13.77 3.48 -16.23
N ASN A 273 14.54 2.80 -15.37
CA ASN A 273 14.01 1.80 -14.45
C ASN A 273 13.17 2.46 -13.37
N ILE A 274 13.65 3.56 -12.77
CA ILE A 274 12.87 4.33 -11.78
C ILE A 274 11.57 4.83 -12.40
N GLN A 275 11.61 5.36 -13.62
CA GLN A 275 10.41 5.82 -14.34
C GLN A 275 9.45 4.67 -14.65
N SER A 276 9.98 3.52 -15.08
CA SER A 276 9.17 2.31 -15.31
C SER A 276 8.49 1.86 -14.02
N LEU A 277 9.24 1.74 -12.93
CA LEU A 277 8.73 1.32 -11.63
C LEU A 277 7.70 2.31 -11.07
N LEU A 278 7.89 3.61 -11.26
CA LEU A 278 6.89 4.63 -10.91
C LEU A 278 5.58 4.41 -11.67
N LEU A 279 5.64 4.26 -13.00
CA LEU A 279 4.45 3.95 -13.81
C LEU A 279 3.82 2.60 -13.42
N GLY A 280 4.65 1.62 -13.04
CA GLY A 280 4.21 0.31 -12.56
C GLY A 280 3.48 0.40 -11.22
N ALA A 281 3.98 1.23 -10.31
CA ALA A 281 3.33 1.51 -9.03
C ALA A 281 1.98 2.19 -9.22
N ILE A 282 1.89 3.16 -10.13
CA ILE A 282 0.64 3.83 -10.51
C ILE A 282 -0.35 2.82 -11.08
N LYS A 283 0.07 1.99 -12.04
CA LYS A 283 -0.78 0.95 -12.61
C LYS A 283 -1.26 -0.06 -11.56
N ALA A 284 -0.36 -0.54 -10.70
CA ALA A 284 -0.71 -1.43 -9.61
C ALA A 284 -1.70 -0.77 -8.63
N GLN A 285 -1.60 0.54 -8.41
CA GLN A 285 -2.58 1.29 -7.63
C GLN A 285 -3.94 1.40 -8.34
N GLU A 286 -3.98 1.67 -9.65
CA GLU A 286 -5.24 1.68 -10.43
C GLU A 286 -5.95 0.31 -10.42
N GLU A 287 -5.19 -0.79 -10.39
CA GLU A 287 -5.70 -2.17 -10.21
C GLU A 287 -5.91 -2.55 -8.74
N CYS A 288 -5.47 -1.67 -7.84
CA CYS A 288 -5.55 -1.79 -6.40
C CYS A 288 -4.88 -3.04 -5.82
N LYS A 289 -3.69 -3.30 -6.37
CA LYS A 289 -2.66 -4.21 -5.89
C LYS A 289 -1.67 -3.40 -5.05
N LEU A 290 -2.13 -2.85 -3.92
CA LEU A 290 -1.37 -1.89 -3.11
C LEU A 290 -0.02 -2.45 -2.62
N SER A 291 0.04 -3.75 -2.33
CA SER A 291 1.29 -4.41 -1.95
C SER A 291 2.31 -4.44 -3.09
N LEU A 292 1.86 -4.74 -4.31
CA LEU A 292 2.70 -4.72 -5.50
C LEU A 292 3.13 -3.31 -5.86
N SER A 293 2.22 -2.34 -5.73
CA SER A 293 2.54 -0.91 -5.90
C SER A 293 3.69 -0.50 -4.98
N TRP A 294 3.63 -0.90 -3.71
CA TRP A 294 4.74 -0.64 -2.78
C TRP A 294 6.01 -1.41 -3.13
N THR A 295 5.94 -2.65 -3.61
CA THR A 295 7.13 -3.37 -4.07
C THR A 295 7.87 -2.59 -5.16
N PHE A 296 7.14 -2.05 -6.14
CA PHE A 296 7.75 -1.19 -7.16
C PHE A 296 8.30 0.12 -6.58
N LEU A 297 7.59 0.76 -5.64
CA LEU A 297 8.07 1.98 -4.99
C LEU A 297 9.32 1.73 -4.13
N SER A 298 9.40 0.61 -3.41
CA SER A 298 10.59 0.23 -2.62
C SER A 298 11.81 -0.01 -3.52
N ALA A 299 11.62 -0.66 -4.67
CA ALA A 299 12.68 -0.81 -5.66
C ALA A 299 13.12 0.56 -6.23
N ALA A 300 12.16 1.40 -6.64
CA ALA A 300 12.44 2.74 -7.13
C ALA A 300 13.13 3.62 -6.08
N ALA A 301 12.73 3.54 -4.82
CA ALA A 301 13.33 4.26 -3.70
C ALA A 301 14.79 3.83 -3.50
N THR A 302 15.06 2.53 -3.52
CA THR A 302 16.43 2.00 -3.44
C THR A 302 17.31 2.55 -4.56
N MET A 303 16.77 2.67 -5.78
CA MET A 303 17.50 3.26 -6.91
C MET A 303 17.70 4.77 -6.76
N CYS A 304 16.70 5.51 -6.29
CA CYS A 304 16.83 6.94 -5.96
C CYS A 304 17.90 7.19 -4.89
N HIS A 305 17.97 6.33 -3.87
CA HIS A 305 19.00 6.36 -2.84
C HIS A 305 20.38 6.08 -3.44
N THR A 306 20.49 5.04 -4.26
CA THR A 306 21.75 4.63 -4.91
C THR A 306 22.30 5.70 -5.86
N LEU A 307 21.41 6.38 -6.60
CA LEU A 307 21.77 7.46 -7.52
C LEU A 307 21.90 8.83 -6.84
N GLY A 308 21.65 8.93 -5.53
CA GLY A 308 21.78 10.17 -4.78
C GLY A 308 20.71 11.23 -5.08
N TYR A 309 19.56 10.88 -5.66
CA TYR A 309 18.53 11.86 -6.04
C TYR A 309 17.91 12.59 -4.84
N HIS A 310 17.99 12.00 -3.66
CA HIS A 310 17.57 12.56 -2.38
C HIS A 310 18.56 13.58 -1.78
N ARG A 311 19.74 13.76 -2.40
CA ARG A 311 20.80 14.63 -1.91
C ARG A 311 21.06 15.83 -2.81
N LYS A 312 21.03 17.05 -2.26
CA LYS A 312 21.38 18.29 -2.97
C LYS A 312 22.80 18.24 -3.55
N SER A 313 23.76 17.73 -2.78
CA SER A 313 25.17 17.63 -3.22
C SER A 313 25.37 16.75 -4.46
N SER A 314 24.54 15.73 -4.65
CA SER A 314 24.66 14.79 -5.77
C SER A 314 24.22 15.40 -7.10
N LEU A 315 23.34 16.41 -7.07
CA LEU A 315 22.82 17.08 -8.26
C LEU A 315 23.48 18.44 -8.52
N ALA A 316 24.41 18.88 -7.67
CA ALA A 316 25.02 20.21 -7.75
C ALA A 316 25.88 20.44 -9.01
N HIS A 317 26.38 19.38 -9.63
CA HIS A 317 27.21 19.44 -10.85
C HIS A 317 26.42 19.18 -12.13
N GLU A 318 25.16 18.82 -12.02
CA GLU A 318 24.27 18.60 -13.16
C GLU A 318 23.82 19.95 -13.72
N ASP A 319 23.52 20.00 -15.02
CA ASP A 319 22.81 21.16 -15.56
C ASP A 319 21.43 21.26 -14.91
N GLN A 320 20.92 22.49 -14.78
CA GLN A 320 19.65 22.79 -14.12
C GLN A 320 18.50 21.91 -14.62
N GLU A 321 18.47 21.67 -15.93
CA GLU A 321 17.38 20.97 -16.59
C GLU A 321 17.40 19.46 -16.26
N THR A 322 18.58 18.84 -16.30
CA THR A 322 18.77 17.44 -15.88
C THR A 322 18.57 17.27 -14.38
N ALA A 323 19.04 18.22 -13.56
CA ALA A 323 18.82 18.22 -12.12
C ALA A 323 17.32 18.25 -11.79
N ASP A 324 16.55 19.11 -12.45
CA ASP A 324 15.12 19.23 -12.20
C ASP A 324 14.32 18.01 -12.67
N ILE A 325 14.73 17.32 -13.76
CA ILE A 325 14.13 16.02 -14.13
C ILE A 325 14.35 14.99 -13.02
N LYS A 326 15.57 14.90 -12.47
CA LYS A 326 15.91 13.97 -11.39
C LYS A 326 15.16 14.29 -10.10
N ARG A 327 15.09 15.58 -9.72
CA ARG A 327 14.30 16.06 -8.58
C ARG A 327 12.82 15.74 -8.76
N HIS A 328 12.24 16.04 -9.92
CA HIS A 328 10.83 15.74 -10.21
C HIS A 328 10.55 14.24 -10.04
N LEU A 329 11.37 13.38 -10.64
CA LEU A 329 11.22 11.93 -10.51
C LEU A 329 11.33 11.46 -9.06
N PHE A 330 12.32 11.94 -8.32
CA PHE A 330 12.48 11.64 -6.90
C PHE A 330 11.24 12.03 -6.08
N TRP A 331 10.76 13.27 -6.26
CA TRP A 331 9.61 13.76 -5.50
C TRP A 331 8.29 13.06 -5.86
N GLN A 332 8.12 12.59 -7.10
CA GLN A 332 6.98 11.74 -7.48
C GLN A 332 7.00 10.38 -6.76
N VAL A 333 8.17 9.72 -6.73
CA VAL A 333 8.33 8.44 -6.01
C VAL A 333 8.13 8.64 -4.51
N TYR A 334 8.68 9.71 -3.94
CA TYR A 334 8.50 10.10 -2.55
C TYR A 334 7.02 10.33 -2.20
N MET A 335 6.29 11.08 -3.02
CA MET A 335 4.89 11.43 -2.80
C MET A 335 4.01 10.17 -2.72
N LEU A 336 4.12 9.28 -3.71
CA LEU A 336 3.35 8.04 -3.74
C LEU A 336 3.73 7.11 -2.59
N ASP A 337 5.02 7.00 -2.27
CA ASP A 337 5.49 6.15 -1.16
C ASP A 337 4.93 6.59 0.18
N LYS A 338 4.96 7.90 0.49
CA LYS A 338 4.46 8.44 1.76
C LYS A 338 2.95 8.26 1.90
N ASN A 339 2.19 8.53 0.84
CA ASN A 339 0.75 8.30 0.82
C ASN A 339 0.42 6.81 1.05
N LEU A 340 1.05 5.93 0.28
CA LEU A 340 0.80 4.49 0.35
C LEU A 340 1.20 3.91 1.70
N SER A 341 2.31 4.39 2.28
CA SER A 341 2.80 3.96 3.59
C SER A 341 1.81 4.27 4.72
N LEU A 342 1.23 5.47 4.71
CA LEU A 342 0.15 5.82 5.66
C LEU A 342 -1.09 4.93 5.48
N ASN A 343 -1.52 4.71 4.23
CA ASN A 343 -2.70 3.89 3.92
C ASN A 343 -2.53 2.40 4.27
N LEU A 344 -1.29 1.90 4.27
CA LEU A 344 -0.95 0.52 4.65
C LEU A 344 -0.53 0.39 6.13
N GLY A 345 -0.34 1.50 6.84
CA GLY A 345 0.12 1.50 8.22
C GLY A 345 1.52 0.94 8.39
N ARG A 346 2.46 1.40 7.56
CA ARG A 346 3.88 1.04 7.68
C ARG A 346 4.80 2.23 7.43
N GLY A 347 6.06 2.07 7.82
CA GLY A 347 7.09 3.09 7.58
C GLY A 347 7.37 3.30 6.09
N SER A 348 7.60 4.55 5.73
CA SER A 348 8.00 4.96 4.37
C SER A 348 9.44 4.52 4.06
N ASN A 349 9.73 4.30 2.77
CA ASN A 349 11.08 4.02 2.27
C ASN A 349 11.99 5.28 2.31
N PHE A 350 11.43 6.45 2.63
CA PHE A 350 12.13 7.73 2.66
C PHE A 350 12.08 8.37 4.06
N PRO A 351 13.09 8.11 4.91
CA PRO A 351 13.26 8.85 6.16
C PRO A 351 13.54 10.33 5.86
N ASP A 352 12.71 11.24 6.37
CA ASP A 352 12.84 12.67 6.04
C ASP A 352 14.14 13.28 6.57
N ALA A 353 14.74 12.69 7.61
CA ALA A 353 16.02 13.12 8.18
C ALA A 353 17.21 12.98 7.21
N ASP A 354 17.11 12.11 6.20
CA ASP A 354 18.19 11.83 5.24
C ASP A 354 18.07 12.65 3.95
N ILE A 355 17.02 13.47 3.80
CA ILE A 355 16.67 14.16 2.57
C ILE A 355 16.99 15.65 2.68
N ASP A 356 17.92 16.13 1.85
CA ASP A 356 18.19 17.57 1.65
C ASP A 356 17.97 18.02 0.19
N ALA A 357 17.35 17.16 -0.64
CA ALA A 357 16.99 17.48 -2.02
C ALA A 357 16.13 18.75 -2.11
N GLU A 358 16.43 19.58 -3.11
CA GLU A 358 15.61 20.74 -3.45
C GLU A 358 14.37 20.31 -4.25
N PHE A 359 13.31 21.11 -4.19
CA PHE A 359 12.19 20.97 -5.13
C PHE A 359 12.65 21.29 -6.56
N TYR A 360 11.98 20.70 -7.54
CA TYR A 360 12.20 21.05 -8.94
C TYR A 360 11.61 22.44 -9.23
N THR A 361 12.21 23.16 -10.17
CA THR A 361 11.73 24.50 -10.56
C THR A 361 10.41 24.39 -11.33
N PRO A 362 9.30 25.05 -10.90
CA PRO A 362 8.07 25.09 -11.67
C PRO A 362 8.28 25.70 -13.07
N SER A 363 7.56 25.20 -14.06
CA SER A 363 7.65 25.63 -15.45
C SER A 363 7.38 27.14 -15.60
N THR A 364 8.05 27.73 -16.58
CA THR A 364 7.79 29.10 -17.04
C THR A 364 6.59 29.17 -17.98
N ASN A 365 6.13 28.04 -18.53
CA ASN A 365 4.92 27.98 -19.33
C ASN A 365 3.70 28.19 -18.43
N SER A 366 2.95 29.28 -18.66
CA SER A 366 1.78 29.63 -17.87
C SER A 366 0.69 28.56 -17.85
N ALA A 367 0.59 27.72 -18.88
CA ALA A 367 -0.39 26.64 -18.94
C ALA A 367 0.06 25.37 -18.18
N GLN A 368 1.37 25.13 -18.04
CA GLN A 368 1.92 24.00 -17.28
C GLN A 368 2.12 24.34 -15.80
N ARG A 369 2.51 25.58 -15.51
CA ARG A 369 2.85 26.03 -14.15
C ARG A 369 1.81 25.68 -13.07
N PRO A 370 0.49 25.76 -13.30
CA PRO A 370 -0.50 25.37 -12.30
C PRO A 370 -0.44 23.88 -11.93
N TRP A 371 -0.09 22.99 -12.86
CA TRP A 371 0.15 21.57 -12.57
C TRP A 371 1.38 21.38 -11.70
N ASP A 372 2.45 22.10 -12.00
CA ASP A 372 3.69 21.99 -11.23
C ASP A 372 3.48 22.47 -9.79
N LEU A 373 2.72 23.55 -9.60
CA LEU A 373 2.34 24.06 -8.27
C LEU A 373 1.43 23.08 -7.52
N MET A 374 0.44 22.47 -8.20
CA MET A 374 -0.39 21.41 -7.62
C MET A 374 0.46 20.20 -7.19
N SER A 375 1.40 19.78 -8.03
CA SER A 375 2.32 18.68 -7.74
C SER A 375 3.22 19.00 -6.54
N LEU A 376 3.76 20.22 -6.43
CA LEU A 376 4.51 20.65 -5.24
C LEU A 376 3.63 20.66 -3.98
N ALA A 377 2.40 21.15 -4.06
CA ALA A 377 1.46 21.12 -2.93
C ALA A 377 1.12 19.69 -2.49
N THR A 378 0.95 18.76 -3.43
CA THR A 378 0.71 17.34 -3.13
C THR A 378 1.94 16.62 -2.56
N ILE A 379 3.16 16.99 -2.98
CA ILE A 379 4.40 16.52 -2.34
C ILE A 379 4.48 16.96 -0.88
N LEU A 380 4.18 18.23 -0.60
CA LEU A 380 4.12 18.75 0.78
C LEU A 380 3.05 18.03 1.59
N PHE A 381 1.91 17.72 0.98
CA PHE A 381 0.83 16.98 1.64
C PHE A 381 1.28 15.55 1.96
N ALA A 382 1.98 14.89 1.05
CA ALA A 382 2.55 13.56 1.27
C ALA A 382 3.60 13.56 2.40
N LYS A 383 4.42 14.62 2.50
CA LYS A 383 5.34 14.80 3.64
C LYS A 383 4.57 14.84 4.97
N LEU A 384 3.46 15.60 5.04
CA LEU A 384 2.59 15.60 6.22
C LEU A 384 2.00 14.22 6.50
N GLN A 385 1.55 13.48 5.47
CA GLN A 385 1.05 12.10 5.63
C GLN A 385 2.13 11.16 6.21
N GLY A 386 3.39 11.31 5.80
CA GLY A 386 4.52 10.59 6.41
C GLY A 386 4.68 10.93 7.89
N GLN A 387 4.67 12.21 8.24
CA GLN A 387 4.76 12.66 9.63
C GLN A 387 3.59 12.18 10.49
N VAL A 388 2.38 12.10 9.92
CA VAL A 388 1.21 11.50 10.60
C VAL A 388 1.52 10.05 10.96
N TYR A 389 2.05 9.25 10.04
CA TYR A 389 2.43 7.88 10.37
C TYR A 389 3.56 7.86 11.42
N ASP A 390 4.67 8.55 11.17
CA ASP A 390 5.87 8.50 12.00
C ASP A 390 5.62 8.97 13.43
N LYS A 391 4.82 10.03 13.63
CA LYS A 391 4.56 10.63 14.95
C LYS A 391 3.32 10.10 15.66
N LEU A 392 2.39 9.42 14.98
CA LEU A 392 1.12 8.95 15.58
C LEU A 392 0.88 7.44 15.51
N TYR A 393 1.46 6.73 14.54
CA TYR A 393 1.15 5.31 14.26
C TYR A 393 2.37 4.38 14.22
N SER A 394 3.59 4.93 14.18
CA SER A 394 4.81 4.13 14.29
C SER A 394 4.90 3.43 15.65
N ALA A 395 5.67 2.35 15.73
CA ALA A 395 5.88 1.63 16.99
C ALA A 395 6.39 2.56 18.10
N SER A 396 7.33 3.46 17.80
CA SER A 396 7.82 4.46 18.76
C SER A 396 6.76 5.51 19.12
N ALA A 397 5.90 5.89 18.18
CA ALA A 397 4.83 6.84 18.44
C ALA A 397 3.76 6.28 19.38
N MET A 398 3.55 4.96 19.37
CA MET A 398 2.59 4.28 20.26
C MET A 398 2.99 4.36 21.74
N ASP A 399 4.29 4.51 22.02
CA ASP A 399 4.83 4.67 23.37
C ASP A 399 4.86 6.14 23.85
N THR A 400 4.55 7.10 22.97
CA THR A 400 4.52 8.53 23.30
C THR A 400 3.43 8.86 24.32
N PRO A 401 3.70 9.67 25.37
CA PRO A 401 2.71 10.11 26.33
C PRO A 401 1.50 10.82 25.68
N LEU A 402 0.31 10.65 26.27
CA LEU A 402 -0.95 11.20 25.74
C LEU A 402 -0.93 12.72 25.53
N GLU A 403 -0.29 13.47 26.43
CA GLU A 403 -0.16 14.93 26.33
C GLU A 403 0.64 15.34 25.10
N GLU A 404 1.78 14.68 24.88
CA GLU A 404 2.65 14.96 23.75
C GLU A 404 2.00 14.53 22.42
N ARG A 405 1.33 13.37 22.42
CA ARG A 405 0.52 12.93 21.27
C ARG A 405 -0.58 13.93 20.92
N SER A 406 -1.22 14.53 21.94
CA SER A 406 -2.27 15.54 21.72
C SER A 406 -1.72 16.80 21.08
N ARG A 407 -0.52 17.26 21.50
CA ARG A 407 0.18 18.39 20.85
C ARG A 407 0.51 18.09 19.40
N VAL A 408 1.03 16.90 19.11
CA VAL A 408 1.33 16.46 17.74
C VAL A 408 0.07 16.45 16.87
N VAL A 409 -1.06 15.99 17.41
CA VAL A 409 -2.35 16.02 16.71
C VAL A 409 -2.77 17.45 16.36
N ASP A 410 -2.65 18.40 17.29
CA ASP A 410 -2.97 19.80 17.05
C ASP A 410 -2.03 20.45 16.03
N GLU A 411 -0.73 20.17 16.12
CA GLU A 411 0.27 20.64 15.19
C GLU A 411 -0.02 20.15 13.75
N LEU A 412 -0.14 18.83 13.58
CA LEU A 412 -0.36 18.21 12.27
C LEU A 412 -1.71 18.60 11.67
N SER A 413 -2.77 18.66 12.48
CA SER A 413 -4.08 19.09 11.99
C SER A 413 -4.09 20.54 11.52
N SER A 414 -3.36 21.43 12.21
CA SER A 414 -3.18 22.82 11.78
C SER A 414 -2.41 22.92 10.46
N GLN A 415 -1.31 22.17 10.34
CA GLN A 415 -0.49 22.14 9.11
C GLN A 415 -1.26 21.60 7.90
N VAL A 416 -2.06 20.54 8.08
CA VAL A 416 -2.93 20.00 7.02
C VAL A 416 -3.94 21.04 6.54
N ASN A 417 -4.58 21.77 7.47
CA ASN A 417 -5.53 22.82 7.10
C ASN A 417 -4.85 24.01 6.41
N ALA A 418 -3.66 24.41 6.86
CA ALA A 418 -2.90 25.49 6.24
C ALA A 418 -2.52 25.13 4.79
N LEU A 419 -1.99 23.93 4.56
CA LEU A 419 -1.63 23.46 3.22
C LEU A 419 -2.85 23.32 2.31
N ARG A 420 -3.98 22.84 2.83
CA ARG A 420 -5.26 22.83 2.10
C ARG A 420 -5.62 24.22 1.59
N ASN A 421 -5.56 25.23 2.45
CA ASN A 421 -5.91 26.60 2.07
C ASN A 421 -4.94 27.16 1.02
N GLN A 422 -3.64 26.83 1.10
CA GLN A 422 -2.65 27.19 0.09
C GLN A 422 -2.95 26.53 -1.26
N LEU A 423 -3.27 25.24 -1.28
CA LEU A 423 -3.63 24.53 -2.50
C LEU A 423 -4.86 25.16 -3.17
N LEU A 424 -5.90 25.47 -2.39
CA LEU A 424 -7.12 26.11 -2.89
C LEU A 424 -6.91 27.57 -3.36
N SER A 425 -5.78 28.19 -3.01
CA SER A 425 -5.42 29.55 -3.45
C SER A 425 -4.71 29.60 -4.81
N ILE A 426 -4.30 28.45 -5.36
CA ILE A 426 -3.63 28.38 -6.65
C ILE A 426 -4.62 28.75 -7.76
N ASP A 427 -4.24 29.68 -8.64
CA ASP A 427 -5.01 29.99 -9.84
C ASP A 427 -4.76 28.93 -10.92
N PHE A 428 -5.84 28.22 -11.29
CA PHE A 428 -5.83 27.18 -12.34
C PHE A 428 -6.30 27.70 -13.70
N THR A 429 -6.57 28.99 -13.83
CA THR A 429 -7.05 29.60 -15.08
C THR A 429 -5.99 29.49 -16.17
N GLY A 430 -6.38 28.98 -17.34
CA GLY A 430 -5.49 28.80 -18.49
C GLY A 430 -4.57 27.58 -18.39
N ALA A 431 -4.75 26.72 -17.37
CA ALA A 431 -3.98 25.49 -17.24
C ALA A 431 -4.27 24.48 -18.37
N LEU A 432 -3.26 23.69 -18.75
CA LEU A 432 -3.47 22.52 -19.60
C LEU A 432 -4.48 21.58 -18.92
N CYS A 433 -5.43 21.01 -19.67
CA CYS A 433 -6.49 20.16 -19.09
C CYS A 433 -7.22 20.80 -17.88
N GLN A 434 -7.43 22.13 -17.89
CA GLN A 434 -7.97 22.93 -16.78
C GLN A 434 -9.15 22.27 -16.03
N GLU A 435 -10.17 21.79 -16.74
CA GLU A 435 -11.36 21.19 -16.11
C GLU A 435 -11.03 19.97 -15.22
N ARG A 436 -9.99 19.21 -15.57
CA ARG A 436 -9.55 18.06 -14.78
C ARG A 436 -8.75 18.50 -13.56
N LEU A 437 -7.84 19.46 -13.73
CA LEU A 437 -7.05 20.01 -12.63
C LEU A 437 -7.94 20.68 -11.58
N ILE A 438 -8.94 21.47 -12.01
CA ILE A 438 -9.93 22.07 -11.12
C ILE A 438 -10.72 20.98 -10.36
N GLY A 439 -11.12 19.91 -11.05
CA GLY A 439 -11.80 18.78 -10.41
C GLY A 439 -10.95 18.10 -9.33
N MET A 440 -9.64 17.95 -9.56
CA MET A 440 -8.71 17.45 -8.55
C MET A 440 -8.55 18.42 -7.38
N ALA A 441 -8.39 19.71 -7.65
CA ALA A 441 -8.26 20.74 -6.63
C ALA A 441 -9.49 20.82 -5.70
N GLN A 442 -10.69 20.72 -6.27
CA GLN A 442 -11.94 20.73 -5.51
C GLN A 442 -12.12 19.50 -4.61
N ALA A 443 -11.45 18.39 -4.96
CA ALA A 443 -11.42 17.19 -4.13
C ALA A 443 -10.42 17.26 -2.97
N ALA A 444 -9.61 18.32 -2.88
CA ALA A 444 -8.64 18.50 -1.79
C ALA A 444 -9.31 18.44 -0.41
N ASP A 445 -10.54 18.96 -0.28
CA ASP A 445 -11.31 18.93 0.96
C ASP A 445 -11.57 17.50 1.42
N PHE A 446 -12.03 16.64 0.51
CA PHE A 446 -12.28 15.24 0.80
C PHE A 446 -11.01 14.52 1.28
N VAL A 447 -9.89 14.73 0.58
CA VAL A 447 -8.60 14.12 0.95
C VAL A 447 -8.10 14.64 2.30
N CYS A 448 -8.18 15.96 2.53
CA CYS A 448 -7.76 16.59 3.78
C CYS A 448 -8.59 16.10 4.97
N TYR A 449 -9.91 16.07 4.87
CA TYR A 449 -10.78 15.58 5.94
C TYR A 449 -10.59 14.08 6.20
N SER A 450 -10.27 13.30 5.17
CA SER A 450 -9.93 11.88 5.33
C SER A 450 -8.64 11.71 6.15
N VAL A 451 -7.60 12.51 5.87
CA VAL A 451 -6.35 12.50 6.67
C VAL A 451 -6.57 13.06 8.07
N LEU A 452 -7.33 14.15 8.23
CA LEU A 452 -7.70 14.70 9.55
C LEU A 452 -8.45 13.69 10.41
N THR A 453 -9.30 12.86 9.79
CA THR A 453 -9.97 11.76 10.50
C THR A 453 -8.96 10.78 11.05
N VAL A 454 -7.95 10.38 10.25
CA VAL A 454 -6.86 9.51 10.70
C VAL A 454 -6.04 10.19 11.81
N ILE A 455 -5.75 11.48 11.71
CA ILE A 455 -5.03 12.22 12.76
C ILE A 455 -5.80 12.21 14.09
N TYR A 456 -7.07 12.60 14.07
CA TYR A 456 -7.88 12.69 15.29
C TYR A 456 -8.23 11.32 15.88
N ARG A 457 -8.21 10.26 15.06
CA ARG A 457 -8.43 8.89 15.52
C ARG A 457 -7.22 8.30 16.26
N ALA A 458 -6.03 8.87 16.08
CA ALA A 458 -4.83 8.44 16.79
C ALA A 458 -4.85 8.78 18.30
N GLN A 459 -5.88 9.46 18.79
CA GLN A 459 -6.06 9.76 20.21
C GLN A 459 -6.94 8.70 20.89
N PRO A 460 -6.38 7.73 21.63
CA PRO A 460 -7.12 7.08 22.70
C PRO A 460 -6.95 7.93 23.97
N LEU A 461 -8.03 8.50 24.54
CA LEU A 461 -7.92 9.20 25.83
C LEU A 461 -7.79 8.22 27.00
N THR A 462 -8.03 6.91 26.79
CA THR A 462 -7.80 5.85 27.78
C THR A 462 -7.26 4.56 27.15
N SER A 463 -6.49 3.80 27.93
CA SER A 463 -5.72 2.62 27.51
C SER A 463 -6.53 1.37 27.14
N SER A 464 -7.87 1.44 27.04
CA SER A 464 -8.69 0.23 26.79
C SER A 464 -9.94 0.40 25.92
N THR A 465 -10.22 1.56 25.30
CA THR A 465 -11.51 1.74 24.60
C THR A 465 -11.39 2.45 23.25
N THR A 466 -12.16 1.99 22.26
CA THR A 466 -12.40 2.68 20.99
C THR A 466 -13.18 3.96 21.26
N GLU A 467 -12.46 5.07 21.43
CA GLU A 467 -13.02 6.40 21.64
C GLU A 467 -13.12 7.19 20.34
N ILE A 468 -14.20 7.94 20.18
CA ILE A 468 -14.39 8.88 19.07
C ILE A 468 -14.59 10.26 19.67
N SER A 469 -13.59 11.13 19.48
CA SER A 469 -13.67 12.53 19.87
C SER A 469 -14.62 13.31 18.93
N PRO A 470 -15.23 14.42 19.39
CA PRO A 470 -16.05 15.27 18.53
C PRO A 470 -15.32 15.77 17.28
N ARG A 471 -14.02 16.06 17.41
CA ARG A 471 -13.16 16.49 16.28
C ARG A 471 -12.96 15.37 15.26
N CYS A 472 -12.77 14.13 15.72
CA CYS A 472 -12.65 12.96 14.85
C CYS A 472 -13.96 12.73 14.09
N TYR A 473 -15.10 12.75 14.79
CA TYR A 473 -16.40 12.61 14.17
C TYR A 473 -16.70 13.72 13.16
N GLU A 474 -16.46 14.97 13.51
CA GLU A 474 -16.73 16.10 12.63
C GLU A 474 -15.88 16.05 11.35
N ALA A 475 -14.60 15.72 11.47
CA ALA A 475 -13.73 15.51 10.31
C ALA A 475 -14.23 14.35 9.43
N ALA A 476 -14.70 13.25 10.03
CA ALA A 476 -15.22 12.12 9.29
C ALA A 476 -16.52 12.47 8.54
N ARG A 477 -17.45 13.16 9.20
CA ARG A 477 -18.70 13.65 8.60
C ARG A 477 -18.43 14.58 7.42
N LEU A 478 -17.56 15.57 7.61
CA LEU A 478 -17.16 16.48 6.54
C LEU A 478 -16.44 15.76 5.40
N GLY A 479 -15.66 14.71 5.70
CA GLY A 479 -15.05 13.85 4.70
C GLY A 479 -16.10 13.21 3.78
N LEU A 480 -17.11 12.53 4.34
CA LEU A 480 -18.17 11.89 3.55
C LEU A 480 -19.03 12.91 2.78
N GLU A 481 -19.35 14.05 3.37
CA GLU A 481 -20.10 15.11 2.69
C GLU A 481 -19.33 15.71 1.51
N ASN A 482 -18.03 15.93 1.66
CA ASN A 482 -17.19 16.40 0.57
C ASN A 482 -17.01 15.33 -0.51
N HIS A 483 -16.91 14.05 -0.15
CA HIS A 483 -16.95 12.94 -1.10
C HIS A 483 -18.20 13.02 -1.98
N LEU A 484 -19.38 13.14 -1.36
CA LEU A 484 -20.66 13.24 -2.08
C LEU A 484 -20.73 14.48 -2.98
N ARG A 485 -20.27 15.64 -2.49
CA ARG A 485 -20.22 16.89 -3.27
C ARG A 485 -19.29 16.76 -4.48
N CYS A 486 -18.11 16.17 -4.29
CA CYS A 486 -17.17 15.92 -5.38
C CYS A 486 -17.77 14.94 -6.39
N PHE A 487 -18.28 13.80 -5.92
CA PHE A 487 -18.85 12.78 -6.79
C PHE A 487 -19.99 13.31 -7.67
N ALA A 488 -20.82 14.22 -7.17
CA ALA A 488 -21.89 14.86 -7.96
C ALA A 488 -21.37 15.50 -9.26
N GLN A 489 -20.14 16.02 -9.27
CA GLN A 489 -19.51 16.62 -10.46
C GLN A 489 -18.96 15.59 -11.44
N PHE A 490 -18.64 14.38 -10.97
CA PHE A 490 -18.09 13.29 -11.78
C PHE A 490 -19.18 12.31 -12.25
N ARG A 491 -20.32 12.25 -11.56
CA ARG A 491 -21.43 11.32 -11.83
C ARG A 491 -21.91 11.35 -13.28
N ASN A 492 -21.96 12.54 -13.89
CA ASN A 492 -22.45 12.71 -15.27
C ASN A 492 -21.32 12.78 -16.31
N ARG A 493 -20.06 12.58 -15.89
CA ARG A 493 -18.91 12.54 -16.79
C ARG A 493 -18.79 11.18 -17.48
N SER A 494 -17.93 11.11 -18.48
CA SER A 494 -17.65 9.86 -19.20
C SER A 494 -17.04 8.80 -18.26
N VAL A 495 -17.22 7.52 -18.59
CA VAL A 495 -16.68 6.38 -17.82
C VAL A 495 -15.17 6.53 -17.52
N PRO A 496 -14.30 6.93 -18.48
CA PRO A 496 -12.89 7.17 -18.19
C PRO A 496 -12.65 8.27 -17.16
N GLN A 497 -13.42 9.37 -17.21
CA GLN A 497 -13.31 10.46 -16.23
C GLN A 497 -13.82 10.06 -14.85
N GLN A 498 -14.81 9.17 -14.78
CA GLN A 498 -15.24 8.57 -13.51
C GLN A 498 -14.14 7.65 -12.94
N ALA A 499 -13.47 6.87 -13.79
CA ALA A 499 -12.35 6.03 -13.38
C ALA A 499 -11.16 6.86 -12.87
N GLU A 500 -10.87 8.02 -13.49
CA GLU A 500 -9.88 8.99 -13.00
C GLU A 500 -10.21 9.45 -11.58
N TYR A 501 -11.47 9.80 -11.30
CA TYR A 501 -11.93 10.15 -9.96
C TYR A 501 -11.75 8.99 -8.97
N VAL A 502 -12.11 7.77 -9.35
CA VAL A 502 -11.96 6.59 -8.48
C VAL A 502 -10.50 6.39 -8.09
N ASN A 503 -9.59 6.39 -9.08
CA ASN A 503 -8.20 6.02 -8.85
C ASN A 503 -7.38 7.10 -8.16
N TRP A 504 -7.63 8.37 -8.49
CA TRP A 504 -6.79 9.50 -8.03
C TRP A 504 -7.42 10.33 -6.91
N ILE A 505 -8.72 10.15 -6.64
CA ILE A 505 -9.42 10.89 -5.58
C ILE A 505 -10.00 9.93 -4.56
N LEU A 506 -10.89 9.01 -4.94
CA LEU A 506 -11.62 8.16 -4.00
C LEU A 506 -10.70 7.16 -3.27
N LEU A 507 -9.83 6.48 -4.02
CA LEU A 507 -8.96 5.43 -3.49
C LEU A 507 -7.58 5.94 -3.05
N TYR A 508 -7.32 7.25 -3.18
CA TYR A 508 -6.06 7.86 -2.79
C TYR A 508 -5.90 8.06 -1.26
N PRO A 509 -6.89 8.59 -0.51
CA PRO A 509 -6.86 8.58 0.94
C PRO A 509 -7.53 7.32 1.52
N SER A 510 -7.26 7.03 2.79
CA SER A 510 -8.03 6.04 3.53
C SER A 510 -9.49 6.45 3.66
N PHE A 511 -10.41 5.50 3.47
CA PHE A 511 -11.85 5.70 3.67
C PHE A 511 -12.29 5.54 5.14
N THR A 512 -11.34 5.72 6.09
CA THR A 512 -11.58 5.75 7.55
C THR A 512 -12.78 6.60 7.98
N PRO A 513 -13.10 7.77 7.36
CA PRO A 513 -14.32 8.52 7.67
C PRO A 513 -15.59 7.68 7.74
N PHE A 514 -15.74 6.70 6.85
CA PHE A 514 -16.91 5.83 6.83
C PHE A 514 -17.05 4.99 8.11
N THR A 515 -15.93 4.43 8.59
CA THR A 515 -15.92 3.63 9.83
C THR A 515 -16.24 4.47 11.07
N VAL A 516 -15.75 5.71 11.13
CA VAL A 516 -16.01 6.63 12.25
C VAL A 516 -17.49 7.02 12.29
N VAL A 517 -18.06 7.42 11.16
CA VAL A 517 -19.50 7.76 11.07
C VAL A 517 -20.36 6.53 11.35
N PHE A 518 -19.97 5.34 10.88
CA PHE A 518 -20.66 4.09 11.21
C PHE A 518 -20.73 3.84 12.72
N ILE A 519 -19.59 3.93 13.42
CA ILE A 519 -19.54 3.71 14.87
C ILE A 519 -20.39 4.74 15.61
N HIS A 520 -20.32 6.01 15.20
CA HIS A 520 -21.11 7.07 15.80
C HIS A 520 -22.62 6.85 15.58
N ALA A 521 -23.02 6.41 14.38
CA ALA A 521 -24.42 6.16 14.03
C ALA A 521 -25.05 5.05 14.87
N ILE A 522 -24.32 3.94 15.08
CA ILE A 522 -24.81 2.84 15.93
C ILE A 522 -24.89 3.27 17.39
N ALA A 523 -23.88 3.99 17.89
CA ALA A 523 -23.82 4.34 19.31
C ALA A 523 -24.86 5.40 19.70
N THR A 524 -25.16 6.35 18.81
CA THR A 524 -26.14 7.42 19.06
C THR A 524 -27.54 7.10 18.53
N SER A 525 -27.69 5.99 17.79
CA SER A 525 -28.93 5.65 17.07
C SER A 525 -29.40 6.76 16.12
N SER A 526 -28.45 7.47 15.49
CA SER A 526 -28.70 8.65 14.65
C SER A 526 -29.19 8.28 13.25
N THR A 527 -30.41 8.70 12.92
CA THR A 527 -31.01 8.46 11.59
C THR A 527 -30.40 9.34 10.49
N SER A 528 -29.93 10.55 10.84
CA SER A 528 -29.26 11.44 9.88
C SER A 528 -27.91 10.86 9.44
N GLU A 529 -27.16 10.25 10.37
CA GLU A 529 -25.88 9.61 10.06
C GLU A 529 -26.07 8.33 9.26
N LEU A 530 -27.10 7.54 9.57
CA LEU A 530 -27.48 6.41 8.74
C LEU A 530 -27.78 6.85 7.30
N HIS A 531 -28.50 7.95 7.13
CA HIS A 531 -28.78 8.50 5.81
C HIS A 531 -27.48 8.91 5.09
N LEU A 532 -26.53 9.54 5.78
CA LEU A 532 -25.21 9.88 5.20
C LEU A 532 -24.43 8.63 4.74
N LEU A 533 -24.42 7.56 5.54
CA LEU A 533 -23.80 6.28 5.17
C LEU A 533 -24.48 5.66 3.94
N GLN A 534 -25.82 5.69 3.89
CA GLN A 534 -26.59 5.15 2.77
C GLN A 534 -26.38 5.94 1.48
N GLU A 535 -26.38 7.27 1.53
CA GLU A 535 -26.06 8.13 0.39
C GLU A 535 -24.62 7.89 -0.10
N THR A 536 -23.68 7.71 0.83
CA THR A 536 -22.30 7.36 0.48
C THR A 536 -22.25 6.03 -0.25
N VAL A 537 -22.91 4.99 0.25
CA VAL A 537 -22.98 3.69 -0.43
C VAL A 537 -23.65 3.79 -1.80
N HIS A 538 -24.71 4.58 -1.92
CA HIS A 538 -25.38 4.82 -3.20
C HIS A 538 -24.44 5.51 -4.21
N SER A 539 -23.60 6.44 -3.77
CA SER A 539 -22.57 7.03 -4.64
C SER A 539 -21.54 5.98 -5.10
N LEU A 540 -21.11 5.08 -4.22
CA LEU A 540 -20.18 4.00 -4.54
C LEU A 540 -20.80 2.96 -5.50
N ASP A 541 -22.11 2.75 -5.44
CA ASP A 541 -22.84 1.83 -6.31
C ASP A 541 -22.69 2.19 -7.80
N HIS A 542 -22.60 3.49 -8.11
CA HIS A 542 -22.41 4.00 -9.47
C HIS A 542 -21.03 3.68 -10.04
N VAL A 543 -20.03 3.54 -9.18
CA VAL A 543 -18.62 3.37 -9.59
C VAL A 543 -18.07 1.98 -9.31
N LYS A 544 -18.82 1.10 -8.63
CA LYS A 544 -18.38 -0.23 -8.22
C LYS A 544 -17.94 -1.14 -9.38
N LEU A 545 -18.43 -0.88 -10.60
CA LEU A 545 -18.09 -1.67 -11.80
C LEU A 545 -16.86 -1.13 -12.54
N LEU A 546 -16.31 0.01 -12.11
CA LEU A 546 -15.16 0.65 -12.77
C LEU A 546 -13.84 -0.04 -12.41
N SER A 547 -13.71 -0.58 -11.20
CA SER A 547 -12.53 -1.34 -10.80
C SER A 547 -12.86 -2.37 -9.71
N PRO A 548 -12.05 -3.44 -9.58
CA PRO A 548 -12.19 -4.40 -8.48
C PRO A 548 -12.15 -3.75 -7.10
N ALA A 549 -11.36 -2.69 -6.90
CA ALA A 549 -11.35 -2.00 -5.62
C ALA A 549 -12.54 -1.10 -5.35
N ALA A 550 -13.06 -0.41 -6.36
CA ALA A 550 -14.32 0.31 -6.20
C ALA A 550 -15.42 -0.65 -5.76
N LYS A 551 -15.44 -1.87 -6.33
CA LYS A 551 -16.31 -2.96 -5.89
C LYS A 551 -16.05 -3.36 -4.43
N ARG A 552 -14.80 -3.57 -4.05
CA ARG A 552 -14.44 -3.95 -2.66
C ARG A 552 -14.86 -2.88 -1.66
N LEU A 553 -14.54 -1.62 -1.93
CA LEU A 553 -14.93 -0.48 -1.09
C LEU A 553 -16.45 -0.40 -0.94
N HIS A 554 -17.18 -0.51 -2.06
CA HIS A 554 -18.65 -0.57 -2.04
C HIS A 554 -19.16 -1.72 -1.17
N ASP A 555 -18.70 -2.95 -1.40
CA ASP A 555 -19.21 -4.15 -0.72
C ASP A 555 -19.00 -4.05 0.81
N VAL A 556 -17.84 -3.55 1.25
CA VAL A 556 -17.54 -3.29 2.66
C VAL A 556 -18.46 -2.20 3.24
N CYS A 557 -18.54 -1.04 2.60
CA CYS A 557 -19.38 0.06 3.07
C CYS A 557 -20.87 -0.31 3.09
N PHE A 558 -21.35 -1.06 2.09
CA PHE A 558 -22.72 -1.58 2.03
C PHE A 558 -23.04 -2.49 3.22
N ALA A 559 -22.12 -3.39 3.57
CA ALA A 559 -22.29 -4.28 4.71
C ALA A 559 -22.44 -3.51 6.03
N PHE A 560 -21.58 -2.53 6.26
CA PHE A 560 -21.65 -1.65 7.43
C PHE A 560 -22.96 -0.84 7.46
N ALA A 561 -23.37 -0.24 6.35
CA ALA A 561 -24.62 0.52 6.28
C ALA A 561 -25.86 -0.36 6.57
N LYS A 562 -25.85 -1.63 6.14
CA LYS A 562 -26.90 -2.61 6.48
C LYS A 562 -26.93 -2.94 7.96
N VAL A 563 -25.77 -3.12 8.59
CA VAL A 563 -25.68 -3.33 10.04
C VAL A 563 -26.22 -2.12 10.80
N ALA A 564 -25.79 -0.90 10.43
CA ALA A 564 -26.28 0.33 11.04
C ALA A 564 -27.81 0.48 10.92
N ALA A 565 -28.37 0.19 9.74
CA ALA A 565 -29.81 0.21 9.53
C ALA A 565 -30.55 -0.77 10.45
N ALA A 566 -30.08 -2.03 10.51
CA ALA A 566 -30.70 -3.04 11.36
C ALA A 566 -30.65 -2.67 12.85
N PHE A 567 -29.54 -2.09 13.31
CA PHE A 567 -29.42 -1.57 14.68
C PHE A 567 -30.43 -0.47 14.97
N ILE A 568 -30.46 0.58 14.14
CA ILE A 568 -31.29 1.77 14.37
C ILE A 568 -32.79 1.43 14.26
N THR A 569 -33.18 0.63 13.27
CA THR A 569 -34.59 0.20 13.11
C THR A 569 -35.06 -0.66 14.27
N SER A 570 -34.18 -1.48 14.87
CA SER A 570 -34.53 -2.30 16.03
C SER A 570 -34.70 -1.53 17.35
N GLN A 571 -34.48 -0.21 17.36
CA GLN A 571 -34.57 0.68 18.53
C GLN A 571 -33.82 0.13 19.76
N ARG A 572 -32.74 -0.61 19.52
CA ARG A 572 -31.90 -1.16 20.58
C ARG A 572 -31.10 -0.03 21.22
N THR A 573 -31.61 0.53 22.31
CA THR A 573 -30.87 1.51 23.11
C THR A 573 -29.67 0.83 23.75
N LEU A 574 -28.48 1.34 23.44
CA LEU A 574 -27.23 0.78 23.91
C LEU A 574 -26.86 1.38 25.26
N SER A 575 -26.95 0.57 26.32
CA SER A 575 -26.60 0.98 27.69
C SER A 575 -25.10 1.11 27.94
N ASN A 576 -24.24 0.58 27.07
CA ASN A 576 -22.79 0.48 27.29
C ASN A 576 -21.97 1.60 26.62
N TRP A 577 -22.60 2.38 25.74
CA TRP A 577 -21.98 3.55 25.13
C TRP A 577 -22.23 4.77 26.01
N HIS A 578 -21.15 5.46 26.39
CA HIS A 578 -21.23 6.66 27.21
C HIS A 578 -20.63 7.85 26.45
N CYS A 579 -21.40 8.93 26.39
CA CYS A 579 -20.91 10.23 25.99
C CYS A 579 -20.33 10.90 27.24
N ARG A 580 -19.02 11.17 27.22
CA ARG A 580 -18.32 11.89 28.28
C ARG A 580 -18.73 13.38 28.25
N ASN A 581 -18.45 14.11 29.32
CA ASN A 581 -18.81 15.53 29.44
C ASN A 581 -18.16 16.43 28.38
N ASP A 582 -17.08 15.97 27.75
CA ASP A 582 -16.37 16.62 26.65
C ASP A 582 -16.95 16.28 25.26
N GLY A 583 -18.03 15.47 25.20
CA GLY A 583 -18.64 14.99 23.96
C GLY A 583 -17.96 13.75 23.37
N THR A 584 -16.91 13.21 24.01
CA THR A 584 -16.21 12.01 23.54
C THR A 584 -17.06 10.77 23.75
N LEU A 585 -17.16 9.97 22.70
CA LEU A 585 -17.99 8.77 22.67
C LEU A 585 -17.11 7.55 22.95
N SER A 586 -17.41 6.81 24.03
CA SER A 586 -16.59 5.70 24.53
C SER A 586 -17.46 4.47 24.83
N LEU A 587 -16.94 3.27 24.54
CA LEU A 587 -17.57 2.01 24.94
C LEU A 587 -16.97 1.56 26.27
N ALA A 588 -17.78 1.35 27.32
CA ALA A 588 -17.29 0.81 28.58
C ALA A 588 -16.70 -0.61 28.37
N SER A 589 -15.44 -0.82 28.74
CA SER A 589 -14.83 -2.15 28.70
C SER A 589 -15.48 -3.04 29.78
N ALA A 590 -15.72 -4.31 29.44
CA ALA A 590 -16.28 -5.30 30.37
C ALA A 590 -15.37 -5.61 31.59
N GLU A 591 -14.20 -4.96 31.72
CA GLU A 591 -13.19 -5.27 32.74
C GLU A 591 -13.37 -4.52 34.07
N THR A 592 -14.42 -3.72 34.26
CA THR A 592 -14.70 -3.05 35.55
C THR A 592 -15.80 -3.67 36.40
N THR A 593 -16.26 -4.89 36.07
CA THR A 593 -17.25 -5.61 36.90
C THR A 593 -16.67 -6.83 37.61
N THR A 594 -15.56 -6.66 38.34
CA THR A 594 -15.23 -7.56 39.46
C THR A 594 -15.32 -6.77 40.76
N ASN A 595 -16.53 -6.62 41.29
CA ASN A 595 -16.80 -6.46 42.73
C ASN A 595 -18.31 -6.49 43.03
N TYR A 596 -19.06 -7.44 42.48
CA TYR A 596 -20.35 -7.84 43.04
C TYR A 596 -20.56 -9.34 42.85
N GLU A 597 -20.50 -10.09 43.97
CA GLU A 597 -20.84 -11.51 44.04
C GLU A 597 -22.37 -11.69 43.93
N ALA A 598 -22.83 -12.50 42.97
CA ALA A 598 -24.03 -13.33 43.12
C ALA A 598 -24.06 -14.46 42.06
N PRO A 599 -24.67 -15.63 42.36
CA PRO A 599 -24.20 -16.91 41.85
C PRO A 599 -25.07 -17.54 40.74
N GLY A 600 -24.42 -18.34 39.90
CA GLY A 600 -24.98 -19.56 39.32
C GLY A 600 -25.64 -19.45 37.94
N PHE A 601 -24.88 -19.71 36.87
CA PHE A 601 -25.39 -20.46 35.72
C PHE A 601 -24.21 -21.09 34.95
N GLU A 602 -24.18 -22.43 34.89
CA GLU A 602 -23.18 -23.19 34.16
C GLU A 602 -23.53 -23.30 32.66
N ALA A 603 -22.52 -23.02 31.84
CA ALA A 603 -22.13 -23.68 30.59
C ALA A 603 -23.09 -23.73 29.39
N MET A 604 -22.76 -22.94 28.35
CA MET A 604 -22.60 -23.47 26.98
C MET A 604 -21.77 -22.52 26.10
N GLY A 605 -20.55 -22.92 25.73
CA GLY A 605 -19.70 -22.16 24.81
C GLY A 605 -18.39 -22.89 24.53
N GLN A 606 -18.31 -23.63 23.42
CA GLN A 606 -17.06 -24.29 22.98
C GLN A 606 -16.51 -23.73 21.65
N ASP A 607 -17.16 -22.75 21.02
CA ASP A 607 -16.67 -22.12 19.77
C ASP A 607 -16.09 -20.70 19.98
N GLN A 608 -16.32 -20.08 21.13
CA GLN A 608 -15.87 -18.70 21.44
C GLN A 608 -14.40 -18.68 21.94
N ASP A 609 -13.95 -19.77 22.55
CA ASP A 609 -12.60 -19.90 23.12
C ASP A 609 -11.52 -20.13 22.06
N ALA A 610 -11.84 -20.80 20.94
CA ALA A 610 -10.85 -21.10 19.90
C ALA A 610 -10.42 -19.84 19.11
N LEU A 611 -11.35 -18.92 18.85
CA LEU A 611 -11.06 -17.67 18.14
C LEU A 611 -10.44 -16.62 19.07
N SER A 612 -10.90 -16.55 20.32
CA SER A 612 -10.30 -15.69 21.34
C SER A 612 -8.86 -16.10 21.64
N ALA A 613 -8.59 -17.41 21.85
CA ALA A 613 -7.24 -17.92 22.10
C ALA A 613 -6.27 -17.74 20.91
N PHE A 614 -6.77 -17.84 19.66
CA PHE A 614 -5.97 -17.54 18.47
C PHE A 614 -5.56 -16.06 18.40
N LEU A 615 -6.43 -15.15 18.86
CA LEU A 615 -6.18 -13.70 18.86
C LEU A 615 -5.34 -13.25 20.07
N THR A 616 -5.51 -13.85 21.25
CA THR A 616 -4.61 -13.65 22.40
C THR A 616 -3.20 -14.15 22.11
N SER A 617 -3.05 -15.20 21.28
CA SER A 617 -1.76 -15.68 20.79
C SER A 617 -1.05 -14.67 19.87
N LEU A 618 -1.77 -13.78 19.18
CA LEU A 618 -1.19 -12.71 18.35
C LEU A 618 -0.74 -11.51 19.18
N ALA A 619 -1.46 -11.19 20.26
CA ALA A 619 -1.11 -10.09 21.17
C ALA A 619 0.12 -10.40 22.07
N THR A 620 0.39 -11.68 22.35
CA THR A 620 1.42 -12.10 23.35
C THR A 620 2.80 -12.42 22.76
N GLN A 621 2.98 -12.47 21.44
CA GLN A 621 4.28 -12.79 20.82
C GLN A 621 5.22 -11.57 20.62
N ASN A 622 4.81 -10.38 21.03
CA ASN A 622 5.58 -9.15 20.84
C ASN A 622 6.56 -8.85 21.99
N ARG A 623 7.71 -9.52 22.01
CA ARG A 623 8.95 -8.98 22.62
C ARG A 623 10.20 -9.72 22.12
N PRO A 624 11.24 -8.98 21.75
CA PRO A 624 12.57 -9.25 22.31
C PRO A 624 13.07 -8.04 23.12
N LEU A 625 13.69 -8.34 24.26
CA LEU A 625 14.47 -7.41 25.08
C LEU A 625 15.70 -6.91 24.32
N THR A 626 16.00 -5.60 24.39
CA THR A 626 17.15 -4.99 25.13
C THR A 626 17.42 -3.53 24.69
N ASP A 627 16.96 -2.57 25.50
CA ASP A 627 17.66 -1.47 26.20
C ASP A 627 18.92 -0.69 25.70
N PHE A 628 18.76 0.65 25.81
CA PHE A 628 19.66 1.81 26.11
C PHE A 628 20.70 2.37 25.10
N LEU A 629 20.50 3.63 24.63
CA LEU A 629 21.20 4.88 25.07
C LEU A 629 20.86 6.15 24.23
N HIS A 630 20.23 7.13 24.89
CA HIS A 630 20.42 8.61 24.94
C HIS A 630 20.72 9.58 23.74
N MET A 631 19.87 10.63 23.70
CA MET A 631 20.11 12.11 23.61
C MET A 631 20.06 12.89 22.26
N ASP A 632 19.06 13.79 22.23
CA ASP A 632 18.98 15.20 21.80
C ASP A 632 19.77 15.71 20.58
N PHE A 633 19.08 16.40 19.66
CA PHE A 633 19.24 17.84 19.39
C PHE A 633 18.30 18.37 18.27
N LEU A 634 17.50 19.38 18.66
CA LEU A 634 17.02 20.61 17.97
C LEU A 634 16.64 20.68 16.48
N ASP A 635 15.41 21.16 16.28
CA ASP A 635 14.96 22.34 15.52
C ASP A 635 15.69 22.80 14.25
N GLY A 636 14.90 23.03 13.19
CA GLY A 636 15.24 23.96 12.11
C GLY A 636 14.52 23.71 10.78
N GLU A 637 13.71 24.70 10.38
CA GLU A 637 13.49 25.12 8.98
C GLU A 637 12.50 24.35 8.09
N MET A 638 11.24 24.82 8.10
CA MET A 638 10.37 24.78 6.92
C MET A 638 10.50 26.10 6.16
N GLY A 639 11.44 26.17 5.21
CA GLY A 639 11.60 27.28 4.28
C GLY A 639 10.44 27.35 3.28
N MET A 640 9.33 27.98 3.71
CA MET A 640 8.09 28.13 2.93
C MET A 640 7.95 29.51 2.25
N GLY A 641 8.98 30.36 2.31
CA GLY A 641 8.86 31.78 1.97
C GLY A 641 8.91 32.16 0.48
N GLU A 642 9.40 31.29 -0.40
CA GLU A 642 9.76 31.71 -1.78
C GLU A 642 8.93 31.06 -2.90
N LEU A 643 8.04 30.10 -2.58
CA LEU A 643 7.30 29.33 -3.59
C LEU A 643 5.90 29.84 -3.90
N PHE A 644 5.36 30.75 -3.07
CA PHE A 644 4.02 31.31 -3.23
C PHE A 644 4.11 32.83 -3.31
N PRO A 645 3.36 33.50 -4.21
CA PRO A 645 3.26 34.95 -4.17
C PRO A 645 2.63 35.37 -2.82
N PRO A 646 3.13 36.44 -2.17
CA PRO A 646 2.46 36.99 -1.01
C PRO A 646 1.06 37.46 -1.41
N THR A 647 0.07 37.11 -0.59
CA THR A 647 -1.33 37.55 -0.73
C THR A 647 -1.48 39.06 -0.77
#